data_AF-A0A8T3CMH2-F1
#
_entry.id   AF-A0A8T3CMH2-F1
#
_cell.length_a   1.000
_cell.length_b   1.000
_cell.length_c   1.000
_cell.angle_alpha   90.00
_cell.angle_beta   90.00
_cell.angle_gamma   90.00
#
_symmetry.space_group_name_H-M   'P 1'
#
loop_
_entity.id
_entity.type
_entity.pdbx_description
1 polymer ?
#
loop_
_entity_poly.entity_id
_entity_poly.type
_entity_poly.pdbx_seq_one_letter_code
_entity_poly.pdbx_strand_id
1 'polypeptide(L)'
;MSSKKGGSKAAAEGQELVEASIIRIPPHHYIHVLDQNTNIARVEIGPRTYIRQDNERVLFPPVCMIMVPPRHYCTVRNPVVRDEEGGVQFDQLGQAKLCHADLEIRLTQDPFPLYPGEQIQQDVTALQIVYPDTALRLQALLDFAEEGGERRVAGDEWLFEGPGTYIPRKEVVVLETVKATVIQDNQAIRLRARKEGVDRGGVCRVTGEEWQVSKVGAYLPGVYEEVVDVVNAFILTDKKALHLRALCPFRDEGGRDRRTGEEWLVTLEDREVHIPSVAEDVVGVVDVTVLNSRQYCVILDPVGPNGKPQLGQKRVVRGEKSFFLQPGERLAQGIQDVYVLSQEEGLVLRALEAFTDTDGMRKRWMRGRGREGEAQREKRRKTDRGAAPVERGKRINILQWPVQPTIQCIASIITLLSILFTFTLSLPLSLCQPQEEEEEEEEEGEGGSGEASVFRRPGDRWMLRGPIEYVPPVEVEVLLRRQAIPLDESEGIYVKDIKTGKVRAVIGHTYMLTQDEELWEKELPVNVEQLLATAHDVLADRGQRQNGAPETRARDKTRVVTYRIPHNAAVQVYDYREKKARVLFGPELVMLGPDEQFTVLSLSGDKPKRANVIKAICLLLGPDFCTDIITIETADHARLQLQLSYNWHFEVKSRSDLAQAAALFSVPDFVGDACKAIASRIRGAVASVQFDDFHKNSNRIICSAVFGFDDKMAVRSSLHFNQNGLVISSVDIQSVEPVDQRTRDALQKSVQLAIEITTNSQEATARHEAERLEQEAKGRLERQRITDQAEAERARKELLELEALSAAVESTGAAKAEAQSRAEAARIQGEAAVNEATLKAEAMKIEAEAELARLAKARAGALL
;
A
#
# COMPACT_ATOMS: atom_id res chain seq x y z
N MET A 1 19.15 -72.07 -46.80
CA MET A 1 18.30 -73.13 -47.41
C MET A 1 17.78 -72.67 -48.76
N SER A 2 18.22 -73.27 -49.89
CA SER A 2 17.49 -73.30 -51.19
C SER A 2 18.27 -74.08 -52.25
N SER A 3 18.16 -75.42 -52.23
CA SER A 3 18.41 -76.34 -53.36
C SER A 3 18.27 -77.79 -52.91
N LYS A 4 17.05 -78.35 -53.02
CA LYS A 4 16.77 -79.80 -52.84
C LYS A 4 15.79 -80.31 -53.91
N LYS A 5 16.14 -80.11 -55.18
CA LYS A 5 15.54 -80.79 -56.35
C LYS A 5 16.67 -81.17 -57.32
N GLY A 6 17.22 -82.39 -57.16
CA GLY A 6 18.31 -82.88 -58.01
C GLY A 6 18.91 -84.23 -57.55
N GLY A 7 19.01 -84.46 -56.24
CA GLY A 7 19.70 -85.63 -55.67
C GLY A 7 19.17 -87.02 -56.06
N SER A 8 17.96 -87.12 -56.60
CA SER A 8 17.38 -88.42 -57.00
C SER A 8 17.92 -88.98 -58.32
N LYS A 9 18.63 -88.20 -59.13
CA LYS A 9 19.25 -88.68 -60.39
C LYS A 9 20.73 -89.06 -60.20
N ALA A 10 21.50 -88.16 -59.61
CA ALA A 10 22.92 -88.37 -59.32
C ALA A 10 23.18 -89.58 -58.40
N ALA A 11 22.25 -89.92 -57.50
CA ALA A 11 22.36 -91.12 -56.66
C ALA A 11 22.26 -92.44 -57.45
N ALA A 12 21.51 -92.48 -58.56
CA ALA A 12 21.38 -93.67 -59.40
C ALA A 12 22.60 -93.82 -60.33
N GLU A 13 22.96 -92.74 -61.04
CA GLU A 13 24.16 -92.68 -61.90
C GLU A 13 25.45 -92.98 -61.11
N GLY A 14 25.48 -92.62 -59.81
CA GLY A 14 26.59 -92.93 -58.91
C GLY A 14 26.71 -94.40 -58.46
N GLN A 15 25.66 -95.22 -58.57
CA GLN A 15 25.73 -96.64 -58.19
C GLN A 15 26.27 -97.51 -59.34
N GLU A 16 25.85 -97.27 -60.59
CA GLU A 16 26.39 -97.98 -61.77
C GLU A 16 27.92 -97.82 -61.89
N LEU A 17 28.43 -96.64 -61.55
CA LEU A 17 29.87 -96.32 -61.57
C LEU A 17 30.70 -97.05 -60.50
N VAL A 18 30.07 -97.60 -59.45
CA VAL A 18 30.74 -98.35 -58.38
C VAL A 18 30.81 -99.85 -58.68
N GLU A 19 29.80 -100.38 -59.38
CA GLU A 19 29.77 -101.79 -59.81
C GLU A 19 30.49 -102.05 -61.15
N ALA A 20 30.92 -101.01 -61.86
CA ALA A 20 31.74 -101.11 -63.06
C ALA A 20 33.11 -101.80 -62.82
N SER A 21 33.52 -102.67 -63.75
CA SER A 21 34.82 -103.37 -63.72
C SER A 21 36.02 -102.47 -64.03
N ILE A 22 35.80 -101.36 -64.73
CA ILE A 22 36.83 -100.39 -65.14
C ILE A 22 36.37 -98.99 -64.71
N ILE A 23 37.14 -98.34 -63.85
CA ILE A 23 36.82 -97.03 -63.27
C ILE A 23 37.95 -96.06 -63.58
N ARG A 24 37.67 -95.03 -64.37
CA ARG A 24 38.64 -94.00 -64.73
C ARG A 24 38.67 -92.92 -63.64
N ILE A 25 39.71 -92.91 -62.81
CA ILE A 25 39.93 -91.89 -61.78
C ILE A 25 40.61 -90.66 -62.45
N PRO A 26 39.99 -89.47 -62.46
CA PRO A 26 40.60 -88.26 -63.02
C PRO A 26 41.79 -87.74 -62.19
N PRO A 27 42.60 -86.80 -62.70
CA PRO A 27 43.56 -86.05 -61.89
C PRO A 27 42.90 -85.40 -60.67
N HIS A 28 43.60 -85.35 -59.54
CA HIS A 28 43.09 -84.80 -58.26
C HIS A 28 41.76 -85.40 -57.80
N HIS A 29 41.50 -86.66 -58.15
CA HIS A 29 40.38 -87.44 -57.62
C HIS A 29 40.90 -88.74 -57.01
N TYR A 30 40.09 -89.34 -56.13
CA TYR A 30 40.38 -90.61 -55.49
C TYR A 30 39.11 -91.47 -55.31
N ILE A 31 39.32 -92.76 -55.11
CA ILE A 31 38.31 -93.71 -54.65
C ILE A 31 38.84 -94.50 -53.46
N HIS A 32 37.96 -95.08 -52.65
CA HIS A 32 38.33 -96.15 -51.72
C HIS A 32 37.95 -97.50 -52.29
N VAL A 33 38.87 -98.47 -52.22
CA VAL A 33 38.69 -99.85 -52.65
C VAL A 33 38.85 -100.76 -51.45
N LEU A 34 37.81 -101.55 -51.17
CA LEU A 34 37.75 -102.58 -50.14
C LEU A 34 38.06 -103.94 -50.78
N ASP A 35 39.15 -104.57 -50.38
CA ASP A 35 39.37 -105.99 -50.62
C ASP A 35 38.51 -106.82 -49.65
N GLN A 36 37.66 -107.69 -50.18
CA GLN A 36 36.74 -108.52 -49.39
C GLN A 36 37.43 -109.73 -48.76
N ASN A 37 38.60 -110.16 -49.26
CA ASN A 37 39.37 -111.26 -48.69
C ASN A 37 40.05 -110.85 -47.38
N THR A 38 40.57 -109.62 -47.32
CA THR A 38 41.22 -109.05 -46.12
C THR A 38 40.29 -108.14 -45.30
N ASN A 39 39.17 -107.69 -45.87
CA ASN A 39 38.31 -106.60 -45.37
C ASN A 39 39.02 -105.24 -45.22
N ILE A 40 40.08 -104.99 -46.00
CA ILE A 40 40.87 -103.77 -45.91
C ILE A 40 40.45 -102.78 -46.99
N ALA A 41 40.05 -101.58 -46.55
CA ALA A 41 39.87 -100.43 -47.43
C ALA A 41 41.22 -99.70 -47.61
N ARG A 42 41.58 -99.42 -48.86
CA ARG A 42 42.72 -98.56 -49.25
C ARG A 42 42.26 -97.43 -50.17
N VAL A 43 43.08 -96.39 -50.29
CA VAL A 43 42.83 -95.28 -51.23
C VAL A 43 43.56 -95.52 -52.56
N GLU A 44 42.87 -95.27 -53.66
CA GLU A 44 43.42 -95.31 -55.03
C GLU A 44 43.31 -93.90 -55.64
N ILE A 45 44.42 -93.39 -56.15
CA ILE A 45 44.61 -91.99 -56.57
C ILE A 45 44.67 -91.90 -58.10
N GLY A 46 44.04 -90.86 -58.67
CA GLY A 46 44.15 -90.54 -60.09
C GLY A 46 45.28 -89.56 -60.43
N PRO A 47 45.72 -89.50 -61.71
CA PRO A 47 45.09 -90.09 -62.89
C PRO A 47 45.44 -91.57 -63.08
N ARG A 48 44.45 -92.46 -62.93
CA ARG A 48 44.60 -93.91 -63.08
C ARG A 48 43.32 -94.50 -63.64
N THR A 49 43.42 -95.35 -64.67
CA THR A 49 42.32 -96.26 -65.01
C THR A 49 42.43 -97.47 -64.10
N TYR A 50 41.56 -97.54 -63.10
CA TYR A 50 41.49 -98.64 -62.15
C TYR A 50 40.72 -99.82 -62.77
N ILE A 51 41.21 -101.04 -62.57
CA ILE A 51 40.55 -102.28 -63.01
C ILE A 51 40.31 -103.10 -61.75
N ARG A 52 39.03 -103.26 -61.40
CA ARG A 52 38.61 -103.92 -60.15
C ARG A 52 38.77 -105.43 -60.25
N GLN A 53 39.42 -106.04 -59.26
CA GLN A 53 39.51 -107.50 -59.18
C GLN A 53 38.22 -108.11 -58.61
N ASP A 54 37.99 -109.41 -58.79
CA ASP A 54 36.75 -110.08 -58.38
C ASP A 54 36.52 -110.05 -56.85
N ASN A 55 37.59 -110.06 -56.07
CA ASN A 55 37.57 -109.91 -54.61
C ASN A 55 37.48 -108.46 -54.13
N GLU A 56 37.45 -107.47 -55.02
CA GLU A 56 37.46 -106.05 -54.66
C GLU A 56 36.11 -105.36 -54.88
N ARG A 57 35.80 -104.40 -54.02
CA ARG A 57 34.62 -103.55 -54.10
C ARG A 57 35.02 -102.09 -53.91
N VAL A 58 34.63 -101.22 -54.84
CA VAL A 58 34.77 -99.77 -54.66
C VAL A 58 33.68 -99.28 -53.70
N LEU A 59 33.99 -98.27 -52.87
CA LEU A 59 33.05 -97.74 -51.87
C LEU A 59 32.24 -96.54 -52.37
N PHE A 60 32.80 -95.73 -53.28
CA PHE A 60 32.16 -94.54 -53.87
C PHE A 60 32.79 -94.20 -55.23
N PRO A 61 32.06 -93.55 -56.16
CA PRO A 61 32.61 -93.09 -57.43
C PRO A 61 33.67 -91.98 -57.21
N PRO A 62 34.59 -91.71 -58.15
CA PRO A 62 35.71 -90.77 -57.95
C PRO A 62 35.33 -89.41 -57.35
N VAL A 63 35.82 -89.13 -56.14
CA VAL A 63 35.60 -87.87 -55.40
C VAL A 63 36.81 -86.95 -55.56
N CYS A 64 36.58 -85.65 -55.67
CA CYS A 64 37.65 -84.64 -55.71
C CYS A 64 38.50 -84.66 -54.42
N MET A 65 39.81 -84.51 -54.57
CA MET A 65 40.72 -84.22 -53.46
C MET A 65 40.42 -82.86 -52.83
N ILE A 66 40.78 -82.72 -51.55
CA ILE A 66 40.59 -81.48 -50.80
C ILE A 66 41.69 -80.49 -51.21
N MET A 67 41.26 -79.37 -51.79
CA MET A 67 42.11 -78.20 -52.06
C MET A 67 42.01 -77.24 -50.88
N VAL A 68 43.13 -76.93 -50.21
CA VAL A 68 43.19 -75.85 -49.20
C VAL A 68 43.94 -74.66 -49.81
N PRO A 69 43.25 -73.56 -50.19
CA PRO A 69 43.90 -72.39 -50.78
C PRO A 69 44.86 -71.68 -49.82
N PRO A 70 45.72 -70.78 -50.34
CA PRO A 70 46.48 -69.84 -49.51
C PRO A 70 45.61 -69.12 -48.48
N ARG A 71 46.11 -69.00 -47.25
CA ARG A 71 45.42 -68.38 -46.10
C ARG A 71 44.09 -69.05 -45.69
N HIS A 72 43.90 -70.32 -46.04
CA HIS A 72 42.78 -71.13 -45.57
C HIS A 72 43.29 -72.36 -44.81
N TYR A 73 42.38 -73.00 -44.07
CA TYR A 73 42.60 -74.27 -43.40
C TYR A 73 41.35 -75.16 -43.50
N CYS A 74 41.48 -76.46 -43.23
CA CYS A 74 40.35 -77.33 -42.93
C CYS A 74 40.70 -78.26 -41.76
N THR A 75 39.68 -78.68 -40.99
CA THR A 75 39.87 -79.57 -39.84
C THR A 75 39.46 -80.99 -40.23
N VAL A 76 40.41 -81.91 -40.23
CA VAL A 76 40.21 -83.35 -40.46
C VAL A 76 40.15 -84.08 -39.12
N ARG A 77 39.20 -84.99 -38.99
CA ARG A 77 38.98 -85.86 -37.82
C ARG A 77 39.42 -87.29 -38.14
N ASN A 78 39.99 -87.96 -37.13
CA ASN A 78 40.68 -89.25 -37.25
C ASN A 78 41.83 -89.21 -38.28
N PRO A 79 42.76 -88.23 -38.22
CA PRO A 79 43.80 -88.05 -39.24
C PRO A 79 44.74 -89.26 -39.32
N VAL A 80 45.31 -89.50 -40.51
CA VAL A 80 46.35 -90.53 -40.70
C VAL A 80 47.59 -90.28 -39.83
N VAL A 81 48.12 -91.36 -39.26
CA VAL A 81 49.46 -91.36 -38.65
C VAL A 81 50.50 -91.23 -39.76
N ARG A 82 51.38 -90.24 -39.65
CA ARG A 82 52.53 -90.08 -40.55
C ARG A 82 53.85 -90.50 -39.90
N ASP A 83 54.85 -90.78 -40.70
CA ASP A 83 56.26 -90.94 -40.28
C ASP A 83 57.02 -89.60 -40.34
N GLU A 84 58.30 -89.61 -39.98
CA GLU A 84 59.18 -88.44 -39.94
C GLU A 84 59.47 -87.85 -41.34
N GLU A 85 59.22 -88.60 -42.42
CA GLU A 85 59.35 -88.13 -43.81
C GLU A 85 58.00 -87.65 -44.39
N GLY A 86 56.91 -87.72 -43.60
CA GLY A 86 55.57 -87.34 -44.02
C GLY A 86 54.80 -88.44 -44.77
N GLY A 87 55.37 -89.65 -44.89
CA GLY A 87 54.70 -90.82 -45.43
C GLY A 87 53.55 -91.28 -44.51
N VAL A 88 52.52 -91.93 -45.07
CA VAL A 88 51.40 -92.47 -44.30
C VAL A 88 51.74 -93.86 -43.79
N GLN A 89 51.60 -94.08 -42.48
CA GLN A 89 51.87 -95.36 -41.87
C GLN A 89 50.71 -96.35 -42.08
N PHE A 90 51.08 -97.59 -42.38
CA PHE A 90 50.15 -98.71 -42.51
C PHE A 90 50.36 -99.74 -41.38
N ASP A 91 49.31 -100.47 -41.03
CA ASP A 91 49.38 -101.63 -40.14
C ASP A 91 49.99 -102.85 -40.85
N GLN A 92 50.30 -103.89 -40.07
CA GLN A 92 50.87 -105.17 -40.56
C GLN A 92 50.02 -105.84 -41.66
N LEU A 93 48.73 -105.48 -41.75
CA LEU A 93 47.80 -105.99 -42.75
C LEU A 93 47.68 -105.09 -44.00
N GLY A 94 48.20 -103.85 -43.97
CA GLY A 94 48.11 -102.89 -45.08
C GLY A 94 46.98 -101.85 -44.99
N GLN A 95 46.26 -101.77 -43.86
CA GLN A 95 45.32 -100.67 -43.59
C GLN A 95 46.04 -99.42 -43.09
N ALA A 96 45.60 -98.22 -43.48
CA ALA A 96 46.20 -96.97 -43.01
C ALA A 96 45.85 -96.71 -41.53
N LYS A 97 46.86 -96.39 -40.72
CA LYS A 97 46.69 -96.09 -39.29
C LYS A 97 46.09 -94.69 -39.11
N LEU A 98 45.14 -94.54 -38.19
CA LEU A 98 44.50 -93.26 -37.85
C LEU A 98 44.69 -92.92 -36.37
N CYS A 99 44.89 -91.64 -36.07
CA CYS A 99 44.75 -91.08 -34.73
C CYS A 99 43.25 -90.98 -34.39
N HIS A 100 42.62 -92.10 -34.02
CA HIS A 100 41.18 -92.15 -33.74
C HIS A 100 40.76 -91.14 -32.66
N ALA A 101 39.65 -90.45 -32.92
CA ALA A 101 39.08 -89.36 -32.12
C ALA A 101 39.94 -88.08 -32.01
N ASP A 102 41.15 -88.04 -32.59
CA ASP A 102 41.97 -86.84 -32.71
C ASP A 102 41.58 -85.98 -33.93
N LEU A 103 42.11 -84.75 -33.97
CA LEU A 103 41.95 -83.78 -35.05
C LEU A 103 43.31 -83.39 -35.64
N GLU A 104 43.30 -82.97 -36.91
CA GLU A 104 44.42 -82.33 -37.60
C GLU A 104 43.90 -81.08 -38.33
N ILE A 105 44.63 -79.98 -38.22
CA ILE A 105 44.33 -78.73 -38.92
C ILE A 105 45.28 -78.64 -40.12
N ARG A 106 44.75 -78.93 -41.31
CA ARG A 106 45.52 -78.93 -42.56
C ARG A 106 45.48 -77.52 -43.15
N LEU A 107 46.65 -76.91 -43.29
CA LEU A 107 46.86 -75.59 -43.92
C LEU A 107 46.99 -75.75 -45.44
N THR A 108 47.39 -74.67 -46.12
CA THR A 108 47.68 -74.66 -47.56
C THR A 108 48.74 -75.71 -47.92
N GLN A 109 48.33 -76.74 -48.66
CA GLN A 109 49.18 -77.81 -49.18
C GLN A 109 48.60 -78.35 -50.50
N ASP A 110 49.32 -79.24 -51.17
CA ASP A 110 48.85 -79.87 -52.41
C ASP A 110 47.55 -80.69 -52.20
N PRO A 111 46.71 -80.83 -53.25
CA PRO A 111 45.47 -81.61 -53.20
C PRO A 111 45.68 -83.01 -52.60
N PHE A 112 44.99 -83.27 -51.48
CA PHE A 112 45.09 -84.54 -50.76
C PHE A 112 43.76 -85.30 -50.76
N PRO A 113 43.79 -86.64 -50.84
CA PRO A 113 42.61 -87.47 -50.58
C PRO A 113 42.36 -87.57 -49.07
N LEU A 114 41.13 -87.94 -48.70
CA LEU A 114 40.88 -88.55 -47.38
C LEU A 114 41.24 -90.03 -47.43
N TYR A 115 41.85 -90.55 -46.37
CA TYR A 115 42.06 -91.99 -46.20
C TYR A 115 40.82 -92.67 -45.59
N PRO A 116 40.66 -94.00 -45.71
CA PRO A 116 39.50 -94.73 -45.18
C PRO A 116 39.34 -94.58 -43.66
N GLY A 117 38.39 -93.75 -43.23
CA GLY A 117 38.08 -93.44 -41.83
C GLY A 117 38.40 -92.00 -41.40
N GLU A 118 39.17 -91.25 -42.21
CA GLU A 118 39.27 -89.80 -42.08
C GLU A 118 37.95 -89.13 -42.47
N GLN A 119 37.61 -88.01 -41.81
CA GLN A 119 36.41 -87.22 -42.11
C GLN A 119 36.73 -85.73 -42.03
N ILE A 120 36.18 -84.90 -42.92
CA ILE A 120 36.19 -83.45 -42.73
C ILE A 120 35.22 -83.12 -41.59
N GLN A 121 35.70 -82.42 -40.56
CA GLN A 121 34.86 -81.84 -39.51
C GLN A 121 34.55 -80.36 -39.81
N GLN A 122 35.50 -79.63 -40.39
CA GLN A 122 35.31 -78.25 -40.82
C GLN A 122 35.84 -78.08 -42.25
N ASP A 123 34.94 -77.70 -43.17
CA ASP A 123 35.28 -77.37 -44.56
C ASP A 123 36.27 -76.19 -44.65
N VAL A 124 36.85 -76.02 -45.84
CA VAL A 124 37.86 -75.01 -46.17
C VAL A 124 37.42 -73.61 -45.72
N THR A 125 38.03 -73.12 -44.65
CA THR A 125 37.71 -71.86 -43.96
C THR A 125 38.91 -70.93 -44.01
N ALA A 126 38.68 -69.62 -44.17
CA ALA A 126 39.76 -68.63 -44.15
C ALA A 126 40.38 -68.48 -42.75
N LEU A 127 41.69 -68.30 -42.67
CA LEU A 127 42.38 -67.99 -41.41
C LEU A 127 41.96 -66.61 -40.89
N GLN A 128 41.83 -66.49 -39.57
CA GLN A 128 41.32 -65.27 -38.93
C GLN A 128 42.41 -64.20 -38.87
N ILE A 129 42.18 -63.06 -39.54
CA ILE A 129 43.04 -61.88 -39.46
C ILE A 129 42.66 -61.06 -38.22
N VAL A 130 43.65 -60.74 -37.41
CA VAL A 130 43.55 -59.91 -36.20
C VAL A 130 44.21 -58.57 -36.50
N TYR A 131 43.48 -57.49 -36.30
CA TYR A 131 43.91 -56.13 -36.65
C TYR A 131 44.71 -55.49 -35.50
N PRO A 132 45.48 -54.40 -35.75
CA PRO A 132 45.98 -53.55 -34.68
C PRO A 132 44.86 -53.12 -33.74
N ASP A 133 45.18 -52.84 -32.48
CA ASP A 133 44.23 -52.48 -31.41
C ASP A 133 43.11 -53.52 -31.17
N THR A 134 43.31 -54.76 -31.62
CA THR A 134 42.43 -55.91 -31.33
C THR A 134 43.23 -57.14 -30.93
N ALA A 135 42.62 -58.02 -30.15
CA ALA A 135 43.18 -59.32 -29.78
C ALA A 135 42.10 -60.40 -29.77
N LEU A 136 42.51 -61.65 -29.96
CA LEU A 136 41.66 -62.81 -29.67
C LEU A 136 41.94 -63.29 -28.26
N ARG A 137 40.91 -63.42 -27.43
CA ARG A 137 40.99 -64.11 -26.14
C ARG A 137 40.87 -65.61 -26.42
N LEU A 138 41.96 -66.33 -26.16
CA LEU A 138 42.13 -67.75 -26.39
C LEU A 138 42.04 -68.51 -25.07
N GLN A 139 41.54 -69.74 -25.10
CA GLN A 139 41.53 -70.65 -23.95
C GLN A 139 42.00 -72.04 -24.35
N ALA A 140 42.82 -72.67 -23.50
CA ALA A 140 43.24 -74.06 -23.65
C ALA A 140 42.11 -75.02 -23.23
N LEU A 141 41.74 -75.95 -24.10
CA LEU A 141 40.76 -77.00 -23.81
C LEU A 141 41.39 -78.20 -23.08
N LEU A 142 42.70 -78.40 -23.23
CA LEU A 142 43.47 -79.53 -22.70
C LEU A 142 44.94 -79.12 -22.51
N ASP A 143 45.68 -79.85 -21.67
CA ASP A 143 47.11 -79.63 -21.43
C ASP A 143 47.94 -79.83 -22.71
N PHE A 144 48.68 -78.81 -23.15
CA PHE A 144 49.58 -78.91 -24.30
C PHE A 144 50.87 -78.09 -24.12
N ALA A 145 51.90 -78.46 -24.87
CA ALA A 145 53.13 -77.69 -24.98
C ALA A 145 53.13 -76.92 -26.32
N GLU A 146 53.40 -75.63 -26.26
CA GLU A 146 53.60 -74.77 -27.42
C GLU A 146 55.00 -74.96 -28.01
N GLU A 147 55.17 -74.76 -29.32
CA GLU A 147 56.46 -74.91 -30.02
C GLU A 147 57.57 -73.97 -29.49
N GLY A 148 57.20 -72.92 -28.76
CA GLY A 148 58.12 -72.04 -28.01
C GLY A 148 58.54 -72.56 -26.63
N GLY A 149 58.06 -73.73 -26.19
CA GLY A 149 58.38 -74.35 -24.90
C GLY A 149 57.46 -73.98 -23.72
N GLU A 150 56.49 -73.07 -23.90
CA GLU A 150 55.47 -72.81 -22.88
C GLU A 150 54.50 -73.98 -22.77
N ARG A 151 54.33 -74.54 -21.57
CA ARG A 151 53.28 -75.52 -21.26
C ARG A 151 52.04 -74.78 -20.76
N ARG A 152 50.91 -74.95 -21.44
CA ARG A 152 49.60 -74.43 -21.04
C ARG A 152 48.76 -75.56 -20.43
N VAL A 153 47.99 -75.24 -19.39
CA VAL A 153 47.12 -76.16 -18.67
C VAL A 153 45.67 -75.98 -19.15
N ALA A 154 44.87 -77.05 -19.10
CA ALA A 154 43.44 -76.98 -19.42
C ALA A 154 42.73 -75.87 -18.62
N GLY A 155 42.08 -74.93 -19.33
CA GLY A 155 41.41 -73.76 -18.75
C GLY A 155 42.22 -72.47 -18.73
N ASP A 156 43.54 -72.50 -18.99
CA ASP A 156 44.36 -71.30 -19.11
C ASP A 156 43.86 -70.39 -20.25
N GLU A 157 43.95 -69.07 -20.05
CA GLU A 157 43.51 -68.05 -21.00
C GLU A 157 44.65 -67.07 -21.33
N TRP A 158 44.75 -66.65 -22.59
CA TRP A 158 45.71 -65.65 -23.04
C TRP A 158 45.17 -64.81 -24.21
N LEU A 159 45.89 -63.74 -24.57
CA LEU A 159 45.59 -62.92 -25.75
C LEU A 159 46.54 -63.27 -26.91
N PHE A 160 45.98 -63.36 -28.11
CA PHE A 160 46.72 -63.22 -29.37
C PHE A 160 46.51 -61.78 -29.86
N GLU A 161 47.49 -60.90 -29.62
CA GLU A 161 47.43 -59.48 -30.00
C GLU A 161 47.74 -59.29 -31.49
N GLY A 162 47.00 -58.40 -32.17
CA GLY A 162 47.26 -58.03 -33.56
C GLY A 162 48.33 -56.94 -33.73
N PRO A 163 48.84 -56.70 -34.96
CA PRO A 163 48.41 -57.31 -36.22
C PRO A 163 49.00 -58.72 -36.46
N GLY A 164 48.14 -59.68 -36.79
CA GLY A 164 48.56 -61.06 -37.08
C GLY A 164 47.49 -61.88 -37.79
N THR A 165 47.87 -63.05 -38.30
CA THR A 165 46.92 -64.07 -38.77
C THR A 165 46.93 -65.19 -37.74
N TYR A 166 45.81 -65.42 -37.06
CA TYR A 166 45.67 -66.52 -36.12
C TYR A 166 45.60 -67.84 -36.88
N ILE A 167 46.48 -68.78 -36.51
CA ILE A 167 46.45 -70.17 -36.97
C ILE A 167 45.72 -70.98 -35.88
N PRO A 168 44.53 -71.53 -36.17
CA PRO A 168 43.81 -72.34 -35.19
C PRO A 168 44.62 -73.58 -34.79
N ARG A 169 44.54 -73.92 -33.49
CA ARG A 169 45.04 -75.18 -32.93
C ARG A 169 43.87 -76.00 -32.38
N LYS A 170 43.99 -77.32 -32.32
CA LYS A 170 42.89 -78.22 -31.87
C LYS A 170 42.70 -78.19 -30.35
N GLU A 171 43.74 -77.79 -29.64
CA GLU A 171 43.82 -77.65 -28.19
C GLU A 171 43.28 -76.30 -27.69
N VAL A 172 42.94 -75.38 -28.59
CA VAL A 172 42.68 -73.96 -28.28
C VAL A 172 41.36 -73.47 -28.88
N VAL A 173 40.47 -72.95 -28.03
CA VAL A 173 39.23 -72.29 -28.46
C VAL A 173 39.40 -70.76 -28.46
N VAL A 174 38.79 -70.08 -29.44
CA VAL A 174 38.64 -68.62 -29.45
C VAL A 174 37.36 -68.27 -28.70
N LEU A 175 37.47 -67.50 -27.61
CA LEU A 175 36.32 -67.06 -26.81
C LEU A 175 35.68 -65.81 -27.40
N GLU A 176 36.47 -64.74 -27.57
CA GLU A 176 35.98 -63.43 -28.01
C GLU A 176 37.08 -62.60 -28.70
N THR A 177 36.69 -61.56 -29.43
CA THR A 177 37.60 -60.56 -30.00
C THR A 177 37.57 -59.30 -29.15
N VAL A 178 38.59 -59.12 -28.32
CA VAL A 178 38.80 -57.93 -27.49
C VAL A 178 39.25 -56.77 -28.39
N LYS A 179 38.78 -55.56 -28.11
CA LYS A 179 39.20 -54.32 -28.76
C LYS A 179 39.78 -53.37 -27.71
N ALA A 180 40.72 -52.53 -28.12
CA ALA A 180 41.22 -51.48 -27.27
C ALA A 180 40.18 -50.37 -27.05
N THR A 181 40.13 -49.84 -25.83
CA THR A 181 39.35 -48.66 -25.46
C THR A 181 40.22 -47.43 -25.64
N VAL A 182 39.75 -46.43 -26.38
CA VAL A 182 40.50 -45.18 -26.60
C VAL A 182 40.28 -44.24 -25.41
N ILE A 183 41.36 -43.98 -24.68
CA ILE A 183 41.44 -43.00 -23.60
C ILE A 183 41.81 -41.65 -24.21
N GLN A 184 40.96 -40.64 -24.07
CA GLN A 184 41.25 -39.27 -24.52
C GLN A 184 42.03 -38.48 -23.46
N ASP A 185 42.46 -37.28 -23.81
CA ASP A 185 42.99 -36.34 -22.82
C ASP A 185 41.93 -35.99 -21.77
N ASN A 186 42.35 -35.79 -20.52
CA ASN A 186 41.47 -35.60 -19.36
C ASN A 186 40.49 -36.77 -19.09
N GLN A 187 40.86 -38.00 -19.47
CA GLN A 187 40.15 -39.23 -19.13
C GLN A 187 41.07 -40.29 -18.51
N ALA A 188 40.49 -41.22 -17.76
CA ALA A 188 41.12 -42.46 -17.35
C ALA A 188 40.15 -43.64 -17.51
N ILE A 189 40.66 -44.82 -17.86
CA ILE A 189 39.88 -46.06 -17.86
C ILE A 189 39.94 -46.71 -16.47
N ARG A 190 38.80 -47.15 -15.94
CA ARG A 190 38.71 -47.93 -14.69
C ARG A 190 38.74 -49.41 -15.02
N LEU A 191 39.66 -50.13 -14.40
CA LEU A 191 39.89 -51.57 -14.60
C LEU A 191 39.62 -52.33 -13.30
N ARG A 192 39.12 -53.56 -13.41
CA ARG A 192 38.95 -54.50 -12.30
C ARG A 192 39.66 -55.83 -12.58
N ALA A 193 40.33 -56.39 -11.59
CA ALA A 193 40.97 -57.69 -11.71
C ALA A 193 39.95 -58.83 -11.56
N ARG A 194 39.78 -59.64 -12.61
CA ARG A 194 38.96 -60.87 -12.59
C ARG A 194 39.64 -62.04 -11.88
N LYS A 195 40.96 -61.98 -11.73
CA LYS A 195 41.84 -63.00 -11.14
C LYS A 195 43.10 -62.29 -10.61
N GLU A 196 43.74 -62.86 -9.61
CA GLU A 196 45.05 -62.39 -9.13
C GLU A 196 46.09 -62.47 -10.27
N GLY A 197 46.90 -61.43 -10.42
CA GLY A 197 47.84 -61.31 -11.52
C GLY A 197 48.64 -60.01 -11.47
N VAL A 198 49.29 -59.68 -12.60
CA VAL A 198 50.04 -58.44 -12.78
C VAL A 198 49.38 -57.63 -13.89
N ASP A 199 49.12 -56.34 -13.65
CA ASP A 199 48.55 -55.45 -14.66
C ASP A 199 49.58 -55.04 -15.73
N ARG A 200 49.13 -54.37 -16.81
CA ARG A 200 50.07 -53.85 -17.84
C ARG A 200 51.07 -52.79 -17.32
N GLY A 201 50.91 -52.29 -16.09
CA GLY A 201 51.84 -51.40 -15.41
C GLY A 201 52.94 -52.12 -14.61
N GLY A 202 52.85 -53.45 -14.46
CA GLY A 202 53.77 -54.24 -13.64
C GLY A 202 53.38 -54.31 -12.16
N VAL A 203 52.18 -53.90 -11.78
CA VAL A 203 51.68 -53.93 -10.41
C VAL A 203 50.89 -55.21 -10.17
N CYS A 204 51.18 -55.93 -9.08
CA CYS A 204 50.38 -57.09 -8.66
C CYS A 204 48.99 -56.62 -8.17
N ARG A 205 47.93 -57.23 -8.71
CA ARG A 205 46.52 -56.94 -8.37
C ARG A 205 45.85 -58.14 -7.72
N VAL A 206 45.03 -57.91 -6.70
CA VAL A 206 44.20 -58.96 -6.08
C VAL A 206 42.84 -59.08 -6.77
N THR A 207 42.20 -60.25 -6.68
CA THR A 207 40.88 -60.46 -7.32
C THR A 207 39.84 -59.48 -6.78
N GLY A 208 39.16 -58.76 -7.67
CA GLY A 208 38.18 -57.73 -7.34
C GLY A 208 38.77 -56.34 -7.03
N GLU A 209 40.10 -56.19 -7.04
CA GLU A 209 40.75 -54.86 -6.96
C GLU A 209 40.37 -54.01 -8.18
N GLU A 210 40.12 -52.73 -7.95
CA GLU A 210 39.87 -51.74 -9.01
C GLU A 210 40.95 -50.66 -9.02
N TRP A 211 41.41 -50.27 -10.20
CA TRP A 211 42.39 -49.20 -10.41
C TRP A 211 42.07 -48.41 -11.67
N GLN A 212 42.85 -47.37 -11.95
CA GLN A 212 42.69 -46.52 -13.14
C GLN A 212 43.98 -46.46 -13.96
N VAL A 213 43.84 -46.27 -15.27
CA VAL A 213 44.94 -45.96 -16.19
C VAL A 213 44.59 -44.69 -16.97
N SER A 214 45.42 -43.65 -16.84
CA SER A 214 45.26 -42.32 -17.45
C SER A 214 46.15 -42.10 -18.68
N LYS A 215 46.80 -43.15 -19.18
CA LYS A 215 47.68 -43.06 -20.36
C LYS A 215 46.86 -42.91 -21.64
N VAL A 216 46.77 -41.68 -22.14
CA VAL A 216 46.10 -41.31 -23.41
C VAL A 216 46.55 -42.22 -24.56
N GLY A 217 45.58 -42.71 -25.34
CA GLY A 217 45.78 -43.66 -26.44
C GLY A 217 44.82 -44.85 -26.41
N ALA A 218 45.05 -45.84 -27.26
CA ALA A 218 44.30 -47.09 -27.27
C ALA A 218 44.83 -48.03 -26.17
N TYR A 219 44.01 -48.29 -25.14
CA TYR A 219 44.32 -49.26 -24.09
C TYR A 219 43.63 -50.59 -24.39
N LEU A 220 44.41 -51.61 -24.74
CA LEU A 220 43.93 -52.98 -24.93
C LEU A 220 43.89 -53.71 -23.58
N PRO A 221 42.73 -54.10 -23.04
CA PRO A 221 42.68 -54.79 -21.74
C PRO A 221 43.47 -56.09 -21.76
N GLY A 222 44.11 -56.44 -20.65
CA GLY A 222 44.67 -57.77 -20.41
C GLY A 222 43.60 -58.84 -20.21
N VAL A 223 43.97 -60.12 -20.28
CA VAL A 223 43.07 -61.30 -20.17
C VAL A 223 42.11 -61.22 -18.98
N TYR A 224 42.66 -60.80 -17.82
CA TYR A 224 41.97 -60.74 -16.54
C TYR A 224 41.63 -59.29 -16.13
N GLU A 225 41.82 -58.31 -17.02
CA GLU A 225 41.45 -56.90 -16.79
C GLU A 225 40.04 -56.65 -17.35
N GLU A 226 39.09 -56.39 -16.47
CA GLU A 226 37.72 -56.02 -16.83
C GLU A 226 37.59 -54.49 -16.90
N VAL A 227 37.19 -53.95 -18.05
CA VAL A 227 36.84 -52.53 -18.17
C VAL A 227 35.53 -52.27 -17.45
N VAL A 228 35.54 -51.40 -16.45
CA VAL A 228 34.37 -51.01 -15.66
C VAL A 228 33.71 -49.77 -16.26
N ASP A 229 34.47 -48.66 -16.36
CA ASP A 229 34.02 -47.40 -16.93
C ASP A 229 35.19 -46.57 -17.50
N VAL A 230 34.87 -45.41 -18.07
CA VAL A 230 35.84 -44.35 -18.41
C VAL A 230 35.47 -43.11 -17.61
N VAL A 231 36.35 -42.74 -16.69
CA VAL A 231 36.21 -41.58 -15.80
C VAL A 231 36.67 -40.33 -16.54
N ASN A 232 35.81 -39.30 -16.56
CA ASN A 232 36.17 -37.99 -17.08
C ASN A 232 36.68 -37.10 -15.94
N ALA A 233 37.64 -36.23 -16.23
CA ALA A 233 38.12 -35.26 -15.25
C ALA A 233 37.14 -34.12 -14.97
N PHE A 234 37.19 -33.58 -13.76
CA PHE A 234 36.57 -32.32 -13.38
C PHE A 234 37.54 -31.16 -13.64
N ILE A 235 37.10 -30.18 -14.42
CA ILE A 235 37.85 -28.94 -14.66
C ILE A 235 37.51 -27.96 -13.52
N LEU A 236 38.52 -27.57 -12.75
CA LEU A 236 38.42 -26.67 -11.60
C LEU A 236 38.63 -25.22 -12.04
N THR A 237 38.07 -24.28 -11.29
CA THR A 237 38.14 -22.84 -11.63
C THR A 237 38.21 -21.99 -10.37
N ASP A 238 38.49 -20.68 -10.54
CA ASP A 238 38.37 -19.66 -9.50
C ASP A 238 37.00 -19.67 -8.77
N LYS A 239 35.98 -20.22 -9.44
CA LYS A 239 34.61 -20.30 -8.96
C LYS A 239 34.18 -21.69 -8.48
N LYS A 240 34.96 -22.75 -8.72
CA LYS A 240 34.55 -24.14 -8.45
C LYS A 240 35.66 -24.97 -7.84
N ALA A 241 35.41 -25.44 -6.63
CA ALA A 241 36.15 -26.50 -5.96
C ALA A 241 35.40 -27.83 -6.04
N LEU A 242 36.10 -28.94 -5.95
CA LEU A 242 35.53 -30.30 -5.93
C LEU A 242 35.57 -30.86 -4.49
N HIS A 243 34.43 -31.27 -3.96
CA HIS A 243 34.30 -31.87 -2.63
C HIS A 243 34.45 -33.38 -2.75
N LEU A 244 35.54 -33.90 -2.18
CA LEU A 244 35.90 -35.31 -2.19
C LEU A 244 35.83 -35.91 -0.78
N ARG A 245 35.58 -37.22 -0.74
CA ARG A 245 35.61 -38.07 0.45
C ARG A 245 36.50 -39.29 0.20
N ALA A 246 37.33 -39.67 1.16
CA ALA A 246 38.12 -40.90 1.07
C ALA A 246 37.29 -42.14 1.45
N LEU A 247 37.25 -43.14 0.57
CA LEU A 247 36.62 -44.43 0.83
C LEU A 247 37.54 -45.37 1.63
N CYS A 248 38.82 -45.44 1.25
CA CYS A 248 39.86 -46.18 1.95
C CYS A 248 40.99 -45.23 2.42
N PRO A 249 41.89 -45.67 3.32
CA PRO A 249 43.09 -44.90 3.62
C PRO A 249 44.06 -44.98 2.43
N PHE A 250 44.40 -43.83 1.84
CA PHE A 250 45.28 -43.73 0.69
C PHE A 250 46.06 -42.40 0.74
N ARG A 251 47.01 -42.20 -0.18
CA ARG A 251 47.76 -40.96 -0.30
C ARG A 251 47.31 -40.19 -1.54
N ASP A 252 46.89 -38.94 -1.38
CA ASP A 252 46.45 -38.10 -2.51
C ASP A 252 47.64 -37.68 -3.41
N GLU A 253 47.36 -37.24 -4.64
CA GLU A 253 48.40 -36.81 -5.58
C GLU A 253 49.19 -35.57 -5.08
N GLY A 254 48.60 -34.80 -4.16
CA GLY A 254 49.27 -33.72 -3.42
C GLY A 254 50.19 -34.24 -2.30
N GLY A 255 50.34 -35.55 -2.15
CA GLY A 255 51.22 -36.21 -1.19
C GLY A 255 50.68 -36.27 0.25
N ARG A 256 49.41 -35.95 0.49
CA ARG A 256 48.76 -35.98 1.82
C ARG A 256 48.14 -37.35 2.09
N ASP A 257 48.36 -37.89 3.28
CA ASP A 257 47.77 -39.17 3.70
C ASP A 257 46.33 -38.97 4.19
N ARG A 258 45.36 -39.57 3.51
CA ARG A 258 43.92 -39.47 3.76
C ARG A 258 43.39 -40.68 4.53
N ARG A 259 42.35 -40.47 5.35
CA ARG A 259 41.70 -41.54 6.13
C ARG A 259 40.27 -41.78 5.63
N THR A 260 39.77 -43.01 5.70
CA THR A 260 38.36 -43.32 5.41
C THR A 260 37.39 -42.37 6.12
N GLY A 261 36.47 -41.76 5.37
CA GLY A 261 35.50 -40.78 5.87
C GLY A 261 36.04 -39.37 6.10
N GLU A 262 37.32 -39.12 5.79
CA GLU A 262 37.86 -37.76 5.69
C GLU A 262 37.31 -37.09 4.42
N GLU A 263 36.92 -35.82 4.53
CA GLU A 263 36.40 -35.01 3.42
C GLU A 263 37.25 -33.75 3.25
N TRP A 264 37.50 -33.35 2.00
CA TRP A 264 38.26 -32.14 1.66
C TRP A 264 37.78 -31.50 0.36
N LEU A 265 38.25 -30.28 0.10
CA LEU A 265 38.13 -29.64 -1.20
C LEU A 265 39.43 -29.79 -1.99
N VAL A 266 39.30 -30.00 -3.30
CA VAL A 266 40.35 -29.76 -4.29
C VAL A 266 40.01 -28.47 -5.02
N THR A 267 40.98 -27.57 -5.12
CA THR A 267 40.81 -26.22 -5.67
C THR A 267 41.74 -25.98 -6.87
N LEU A 268 41.56 -24.84 -7.56
CA LEU A 268 42.48 -24.39 -8.60
C LEU A 268 43.92 -24.17 -8.08
N GLU A 269 44.11 -23.96 -6.77
CA GLU A 269 45.45 -23.88 -6.15
C GLU A 269 46.12 -25.26 -6.03
N ASP A 270 45.35 -26.35 -5.96
CA ASP A 270 45.89 -27.72 -5.98
C ASP A 270 46.20 -28.17 -7.43
N ARG A 271 45.26 -27.97 -8.37
CA ARG A 271 45.35 -28.37 -9.80
C ARG A 271 44.20 -27.80 -10.64
N GLU A 272 44.43 -27.57 -11.93
CA GLU A 272 43.39 -27.11 -12.87
C GLU A 272 42.37 -28.22 -13.24
N VAL A 273 42.81 -29.48 -13.19
CA VAL A 273 42.03 -30.65 -13.62
C VAL A 273 42.21 -31.76 -12.59
N HIS A 274 41.12 -32.44 -12.22
CA HIS A 274 41.15 -33.60 -11.32
C HIS A 274 40.39 -34.80 -11.87
N ILE A 275 41.03 -35.97 -11.93
CA ILE A 275 40.36 -37.26 -12.19
C ILE A 275 40.13 -37.94 -10.83
N PRO A 276 38.87 -38.18 -10.40
CA PRO A 276 38.59 -38.87 -9.14
C PRO A 276 39.16 -40.29 -9.14
N SER A 277 40.07 -40.56 -8.21
CA SER A 277 40.68 -41.88 -8.01
C SER A 277 39.66 -42.91 -7.49
N VAL A 278 39.94 -44.21 -7.63
CA VAL A 278 39.10 -45.28 -7.07
C VAL A 278 38.93 -45.18 -5.55
N ALA A 279 39.90 -44.56 -4.86
CA ALA A 279 39.84 -44.30 -3.41
C ALA A 279 39.02 -43.05 -3.04
N GLU A 280 38.58 -42.25 -4.02
CA GLU A 280 37.88 -40.98 -3.85
C GLU A 280 36.41 -41.09 -4.28
N ASP A 281 35.53 -40.55 -3.45
CA ASP A 281 34.10 -40.41 -3.70
C ASP A 281 33.76 -38.93 -3.90
N VAL A 282 33.05 -38.60 -4.98
CA VAL A 282 32.72 -37.22 -5.33
C VAL A 282 31.41 -36.83 -4.65
N VAL A 283 31.52 -36.12 -3.53
CA VAL A 283 30.36 -35.63 -2.77
C VAL A 283 29.64 -34.51 -3.53
N GLY A 284 30.39 -33.67 -4.25
CA GLY A 284 29.80 -32.64 -5.13
C GLY A 284 30.81 -31.60 -5.62
N VAL A 285 30.28 -30.56 -6.25
CA VAL A 285 31.04 -29.36 -6.65
C VAL A 285 30.58 -28.20 -5.77
N VAL A 286 31.53 -27.46 -5.19
CA VAL A 286 31.28 -26.32 -4.30
C VAL A 286 31.61 -25.03 -5.05
N ASP A 287 30.60 -24.21 -5.28
CA ASP A 287 30.76 -22.88 -5.87
C ASP A 287 31.36 -21.89 -4.84
N VAL A 288 32.12 -20.91 -5.31
CA VAL A 288 32.80 -19.91 -4.46
C VAL A 288 31.80 -18.97 -3.79
N THR A 289 31.95 -18.77 -2.47
CA THR A 289 31.24 -17.72 -1.72
C THR A 289 32.00 -16.41 -1.88
N VAL A 290 31.37 -15.40 -2.50
CA VAL A 290 31.94 -14.07 -2.70
C VAL A 290 31.20 -13.05 -1.84
N LEU A 291 31.95 -12.34 -1.00
CA LEU A 291 31.47 -11.19 -0.22
C LEU A 291 31.95 -9.90 -0.87
N ASN A 292 31.04 -8.93 -1.04
CA ASN A 292 31.35 -7.57 -1.43
C ASN A 292 31.81 -6.71 -0.21
N SER A 293 32.31 -5.49 -0.41
CA SER A 293 32.78 -4.61 0.68
C SER A 293 31.70 -4.26 1.71
N ARG A 294 30.45 -4.25 1.27
CA ARG A 294 29.26 -4.06 2.11
C ARG A 294 28.55 -5.35 2.51
N GLN A 295 29.24 -6.49 2.46
CA GLN A 295 28.66 -7.77 2.85
C GLN A 295 29.51 -8.50 3.90
N TYR A 296 28.82 -9.33 4.68
CA TYR A 296 29.39 -10.26 5.64
C TYR A 296 28.58 -11.55 5.66
N CYS A 297 29.12 -12.59 6.26
CA CYS A 297 28.38 -13.81 6.57
C CYS A 297 28.87 -14.41 7.88
N VAL A 298 28.02 -15.22 8.51
CA VAL A 298 28.37 -15.97 9.72
C VAL A 298 28.48 -17.44 9.36
N ILE A 299 29.70 -17.97 9.40
CA ILE A 299 29.98 -19.40 9.23
C ILE A 299 29.71 -20.09 10.57
N LEU A 300 28.87 -21.13 10.57
CA LEU A 300 28.70 -22.06 11.68
C LEU A 300 29.71 -23.20 11.56
N ASP A 301 30.10 -23.75 12.71
CA ASP A 301 30.98 -24.93 12.84
C ASP A 301 32.33 -24.77 12.10
N PRO A 302 32.99 -23.58 12.18
CA PRO A 302 34.11 -23.22 11.31
C PRO A 302 35.28 -24.21 11.42
N VAL A 303 35.90 -24.55 10.30
CA VAL A 303 37.10 -25.39 10.28
C VAL A 303 38.29 -24.59 10.82
N GLY A 304 38.92 -25.14 11.86
CA GLY A 304 40.13 -24.61 12.48
C GLY A 304 41.42 -25.09 11.79
N PRO A 305 42.60 -24.59 12.20
CA PRO A 305 43.89 -24.96 11.61
C PRO A 305 44.23 -26.46 11.73
N ASN A 306 43.53 -27.19 12.59
CA ASN A 306 43.66 -28.63 12.80
C ASN A 306 42.88 -29.46 11.75
N GLY A 307 42.32 -28.84 10.70
CA GLY A 307 41.56 -29.51 9.65
C GLY A 307 40.23 -30.11 10.11
N LYS A 308 39.61 -29.56 11.16
CA LYS A 308 38.37 -30.08 11.75
C LYS A 308 37.38 -28.95 12.09
N PRO A 309 36.06 -29.17 11.92
CA PRO A 309 35.02 -28.20 12.25
C PRO A 309 34.90 -27.99 13.76
N GLN A 310 34.80 -26.73 14.19
CA GLN A 310 34.66 -26.31 15.58
C GLN A 310 33.17 -26.29 15.96
N LEU A 311 32.61 -27.48 16.21
CA LEU A 311 31.18 -27.69 16.46
C LEU A 311 30.61 -26.70 17.50
N GLY A 312 29.52 -26.02 17.14
CA GLY A 312 28.83 -25.03 17.96
C GLY A 312 29.43 -23.62 17.92
N GLN A 313 30.66 -23.43 17.42
CA GLN A 313 31.25 -22.10 17.26
C GLN A 313 30.75 -21.39 15.99
N LYS A 314 30.99 -20.08 15.93
CA LYS A 314 30.62 -19.22 14.80
C LYS A 314 31.80 -18.32 14.42
N ARG A 315 31.99 -18.07 13.12
CA ARG A 315 33.04 -17.18 12.59
C ARG A 315 32.42 -16.16 11.65
N VAL A 316 32.47 -14.87 12.02
CA VAL A 316 32.05 -13.77 11.15
C VAL A 316 33.14 -13.51 10.11
N VAL A 317 32.77 -13.51 8.84
CA VAL A 317 33.64 -13.11 7.72
C VAL A 317 33.03 -11.87 7.07
N ARG A 318 33.82 -10.80 6.90
CA ARG A 318 33.36 -9.49 6.38
C ARG A 318 34.35 -8.86 5.42
N GLY A 319 33.84 -8.04 4.50
CA GLY A 319 34.62 -7.32 3.49
C GLY A 319 34.94 -8.16 2.26
N GLU A 320 35.57 -7.53 1.26
CA GLU A 320 35.84 -8.11 -0.07
C GLU A 320 36.70 -9.38 0.03
N LYS A 321 36.05 -10.54 -0.12
CA LYS A 321 36.66 -11.87 0.00
C LYS A 321 35.92 -12.89 -0.85
N SER A 322 36.67 -13.74 -1.53
CA SER A 322 36.19 -14.96 -2.17
C SER A 322 36.77 -16.17 -1.44
N PHE A 323 35.94 -17.14 -1.06
CA PHE A 323 36.37 -18.35 -0.37
C PHE A 323 35.39 -19.50 -0.61
N PHE A 324 35.86 -20.75 -0.47
CA PHE A 324 35.00 -21.93 -0.47
C PHE A 324 34.67 -22.35 0.97
N LEU A 325 33.42 -22.75 1.21
CA LEU A 325 33.00 -23.33 2.48
C LEU A 325 33.63 -24.71 2.65
N GLN A 326 34.37 -24.92 3.75
CA GLN A 326 35.03 -26.20 3.99
C GLN A 326 34.02 -27.30 4.38
N PRO A 327 34.33 -28.59 4.24
CA PRO A 327 33.42 -29.67 4.62
C PRO A 327 32.99 -29.56 6.09
N GLY A 328 31.67 -29.51 6.30
CA GLY A 328 31.05 -29.26 7.61
C GLY A 328 30.73 -27.79 7.91
N GLU A 329 31.30 -26.82 7.19
CA GLU A 329 30.94 -25.40 7.33
C GLU A 329 29.61 -25.09 6.64
N ARG A 330 28.85 -24.16 7.21
CA ARG A 330 27.55 -23.72 6.68
C ARG A 330 27.27 -22.26 7.04
N LEU A 331 26.62 -21.52 6.17
CA LEU A 331 26.22 -20.13 6.44
C LEU A 331 24.96 -20.09 7.31
N ALA A 332 25.00 -19.37 8.43
CA ALA A 332 23.91 -19.33 9.40
C ALA A 332 22.60 -18.75 8.83
N GLN A 333 22.72 -17.71 7.98
CA GLN A 333 21.62 -16.99 7.35
C GLN A 333 22.05 -16.51 5.94
N GLY A 334 22.87 -17.29 5.23
CA GLY A 334 23.46 -16.90 3.94
C GLY A 334 24.44 -15.72 4.04
N ILE A 335 24.49 -14.93 2.96
CA ILE A 335 25.23 -13.65 2.89
C ILE A 335 24.29 -12.54 3.37
N GLN A 336 24.81 -11.64 4.21
CA GLN A 336 24.10 -10.51 4.80
C GLN A 336 24.75 -9.20 4.38
N ASP A 337 23.95 -8.15 4.19
CA ASP A 337 24.47 -6.80 3.97
C ASP A 337 24.85 -6.13 5.30
N VAL A 338 25.95 -5.39 5.30
CA VAL A 338 26.49 -4.62 6.42
C VAL A 338 25.48 -3.54 6.85
N TYR A 339 25.30 -3.33 8.15
CA TYR A 339 24.42 -2.27 8.65
C TYR A 339 25.05 -0.90 8.40
N VAL A 340 24.66 -0.26 7.29
CA VAL A 340 24.93 1.15 7.01
C VAL A 340 23.86 1.98 7.70
N LEU A 341 24.28 2.83 8.65
CA LEU A 341 23.40 3.72 9.40
C LEU A 341 23.61 5.17 8.95
N SER A 342 22.52 5.91 8.72
CA SER A 342 22.57 7.35 8.49
C SER A 342 22.69 8.14 9.81
N GLN A 343 22.80 9.46 9.74
CA GLN A 343 22.80 10.34 10.94
C GLN A 343 21.47 10.27 11.71
N GLU A 344 20.38 9.91 11.02
CA GLU A 344 19.02 9.80 11.56
C GLU A 344 18.69 8.37 12.01
N GLU A 345 19.67 7.46 12.07
CA GLU A 345 19.45 6.05 12.41
C GLU A 345 20.38 5.53 13.50
N GLY A 346 19.89 4.52 14.22
CA GLY A 346 20.67 3.78 15.21
C GLY A 346 20.23 2.32 15.34
N LEU A 347 21.10 1.51 15.94
CA LEU A 347 20.80 0.14 16.35
C LEU A 347 20.74 0.07 17.88
N VAL A 348 19.72 -0.61 18.40
CA VAL A 348 19.74 -1.13 19.77
C VAL A 348 20.39 -2.51 19.73
N LEU A 349 21.48 -2.65 20.47
CA LEU A 349 22.30 -3.86 20.55
C LEU A 349 22.14 -4.51 21.92
N ARG A 350 22.26 -5.84 21.97
CA ARG A 350 22.31 -6.63 23.21
C ARG A 350 23.56 -7.51 23.22
N ALA A 351 24.30 -7.50 24.32
CA ALA A 351 25.35 -8.47 24.57
C ALA A 351 24.74 -9.83 24.97
N LEU A 352 25.15 -10.90 24.29
CA LEU A 352 24.83 -12.28 24.66
C LEU A 352 25.86 -12.84 25.65
N GLU A 353 27.13 -12.49 25.44
CA GLU A 353 28.27 -12.92 26.26
C GLU A 353 29.08 -11.72 26.76
N ALA A 354 30.03 -11.94 27.66
CA ALA A 354 30.91 -10.89 28.19
C ALA A 354 32.04 -10.61 27.20
N PHE A 355 32.07 -9.43 26.59
CA PHE A 355 33.08 -9.06 25.58
C PHE A 355 33.50 -7.60 25.71
N THR A 356 34.58 -7.22 25.00
CA THR A 356 35.06 -5.84 24.94
C THR A 356 34.75 -5.24 23.56
N ASP A 357 33.88 -4.22 23.54
CA ASP A 357 33.52 -3.44 22.35
C ASP A 357 34.73 -2.60 21.93
N THR A 358 35.23 -2.83 20.71
CA THR A 358 36.45 -2.20 20.17
C THR A 358 36.13 -1.51 18.85
N ASP A 359 36.58 -0.25 18.67
CA ASP A 359 36.13 0.60 17.54
C ASP A 359 36.59 0.05 16.16
N GLY A 360 37.48 -0.94 16.11
CA GLY A 360 37.77 -1.73 14.91
C GLY A 360 36.56 -2.49 14.33
N MET A 361 35.45 -2.61 15.07
CA MET A 361 34.16 -3.08 14.55
C MET A 361 33.36 -1.99 13.81
N ARG A 362 33.69 -0.70 14.01
CA ARG A 362 32.92 0.48 13.63
C ARG A 362 33.67 1.35 12.60
N LYS A 363 33.27 1.34 11.33
CA LYS A 363 33.84 2.26 10.32
C LYS A 363 33.13 3.61 10.35
N ARG A 364 33.77 4.63 10.95
CA ARG A 364 33.27 6.00 11.06
C ARG A 364 33.43 6.76 9.73
N TRP A 365 32.35 7.37 9.23
CA TRP A 365 32.41 8.18 8.00
C TRP A 365 33.10 9.53 8.23
N MET A 366 34.40 9.62 7.96
CA MET A 366 35.08 10.92 7.87
C MET A 366 34.61 11.69 6.62
N ARG A 367 34.11 12.91 6.83
CA ARG A 367 33.55 13.77 5.78
C ARG A 367 34.65 14.43 4.95
N GLY A 368 35.29 13.67 4.06
CA GLY A 368 36.42 14.07 3.21
C GLY A 368 36.09 15.19 2.20
N ARG A 369 35.89 16.43 2.66
CA ARG A 369 35.80 17.61 1.79
C ARG A 369 37.19 18.03 1.32
N GLY A 370 37.49 17.67 0.07
CA GLY A 370 38.48 18.36 -0.75
C GLY A 370 39.92 17.85 -0.67
N ARG A 371 40.26 16.87 -1.52
CA ARG A 371 41.57 16.82 -2.21
C ARG A 371 41.65 15.92 -3.45
N GLU A 372 40.63 15.12 -3.74
CA GLU A 372 40.59 14.25 -4.95
C GLU A 372 39.95 14.92 -6.19
N GLY A 373 39.40 16.13 -6.05
CA GLY A 373 38.70 16.84 -7.13
C GLY A 373 39.58 17.44 -8.23
N GLU A 374 40.89 17.57 -8.01
CA GLU A 374 41.79 18.27 -8.95
C GLU A 374 42.59 17.32 -9.85
N ALA A 375 43.04 16.17 -9.34
CA ALA A 375 43.82 15.18 -10.09
C ALA A 375 43.09 14.65 -11.35
N GLN A 376 41.76 14.54 -11.28
CA GLN A 376 40.91 14.06 -12.37
C GLN A 376 40.62 15.13 -13.45
N ARG A 377 40.87 16.42 -13.14
CA ARG A 377 40.54 17.56 -14.03
C ARG A 377 41.69 17.91 -14.97
N GLU A 378 42.93 17.67 -14.54
CA GLU A 378 44.16 17.96 -15.29
C GLU A 378 44.36 17.03 -16.51
N LYS A 379 43.95 15.75 -16.39
CA LYS A 379 44.17 14.72 -17.43
C LYS A 379 43.19 14.73 -18.60
N ARG A 380 42.12 15.55 -18.58
CA ARG A 380 41.10 15.62 -19.66
C ARG A 380 41.19 16.86 -20.57
N ARG A 381 42.32 17.56 -20.58
CA ARG A 381 42.57 18.75 -21.45
C ARG A 381 43.84 18.67 -22.31
N LYS A 382 44.48 17.50 -22.44
CA LYS A 382 45.66 17.27 -23.29
C LYS A 382 45.47 16.13 -24.30
N THR A 383 44.53 16.35 -25.22
CA THR A 383 44.50 15.66 -26.53
C THR A 383 43.84 16.57 -27.57
N ASP A 384 44.61 16.92 -28.60
CA ASP A 384 44.28 17.44 -29.94
C ASP A 384 42.96 18.24 -30.10
N ARG A 385 42.95 19.49 -30.57
CA ARG A 385 43.53 19.96 -31.84
C ARG A 385 43.66 21.51 -31.89
N GLY A 386 44.51 22.02 -32.79
CA GLY A 386 44.23 23.27 -33.51
C GLY A 386 45.11 24.50 -33.22
N ALA A 387 46.06 24.74 -34.14
CA ALA A 387 46.55 26.04 -34.64
C ALA A 387 46.82 27.25 -33.70
N ALA A 388 48.05 27.77 -33.80
CA ALA A 388 48.44 29.15 -33.49
C ALA A 388 48.17 30.07 -34.73
N PRO A 389 48.53 31.39 -34.79
CA PRO A 389 49.36 32.18 -33.86
C PRO A 389 48.94 33.67 -33.62
N VAL A 390 49.83 34.47 -32.99
CA VAL A 390 49.93 35.96 -33.09
C VAL A 390 48.80 36.76 -32.37
N GLU A 391 49.01 37.82 -31.56
CA GLU A 391 50.18 38.71 -31.32
C GLU A 391 50.12 39.48 -29.95
N ARG A 392 51.09 40.42 -29.73
CA ARG A 392 51.12 41.63 -28.84
C ARG A 392 50.01 41.81 -27.77
N GLY A 393 50.27 42.09 -26.49
CA GLY A 393 51.51 42.35 -25.73
C GLY A 393 51.61 43.78 -25.13
N LYS A 394 51.62 43.92 -23.79
CA LYS A 394 52.06 45.14 -23.05
C LYS A 394 52.33 44.86 -21.57
N ARG A 395 53.26 45.61 -20.97
CA ARG A 395 53.55 45.67 -19.51
C ARG A 395 52.75 46.80 -18.85
N ILE A 396 52.55 46.73 -17.54
CA ILE A 396 52.61 47.86 -16.58
C ILE A 396 52.94 47.28 -15.18
N ASN A 397 53.73 48.01 -14.39
CA ASN A 397 54.11 47.67 -12.99
C ASN A 397 53.19 48.41 -11.99
N ILE A 398 53.61 48.52 -10.72
CA ILE A 398 53.07 49.40 -9.64
C ILE A 398 51.88 48.77 -8.89
N LEU A 399 51.87 48.63 -7.55
CA LEU A 399 52.92 48.84 -6.52
C LEU A 399 52.81 47.75 -5.42
N GLN A 400 53.75 47.75 -4.47
CA GLN A 400 53.82 46.88 -3.30
C GLN A 400 54.02 47.74 -2.03
N TRP A 401 53.78 47.16 -0.84
CA TRP A 401 54.18 47.53 0.54
C TRP A 401 53.07 47.95 1.54
N PRO A 402 53.25 47.68 2.86
CA PRO A 402 52.14 47.52 3.83
C PRO A 402 52.25 48.39 5.09
N VAL A 403 51.31 48.26 6.04
CA VAL A 403 51.47 48.71 7.44
C VAL A 403 50.73 47.83 8.45
N GLN A 404 51.30 47.71 9.66
CA GLN A 404 50.63 47.38 10.95
C GLN A 404 50.53 48.72 11.76
N PRO A 405 50.55 48.86 13.12
CA PRO A 405 50.42 47.90 14.25
C PRO A 405 49.66 48.38 15.54
N THR A 406 49.50 47.45 16.50
CA THR A 406 49.59 47.62 18.00
C THR A 406 48.54 48.38 18.85
N ILE A 407 48.67 48.19 20.18
CA ILE A 407 48.04 48.83 21.37
C ILE A 407 46.65 48.25 21.75
N GLN A 408 46.34 47.67 22.92
CA GLN A 408 46.96 47.38 24.25
C GLN A 408 46.52 48.25 25.46
N CYS A 409 45.93 47.56 26.47
CA CYS A 409 45.71 47.92 27.90
C CYS A 409 44.78 49.09 28.28
N ILE A 410 43.89 48.83 29.26
CA ILE A 410 43.84 49.44 30.62
C ILE A 410 42.73 48.74 31.45
N ALA A 411 42.74 48.83 32.78
CA ALA A 411 41.75 48.22 33.67
C ALA A 411 41.41 49.08 34.92
N SER A 412 40.28 48.73 35.55
CA SER A 412 39.98 48.85 37.01
C SER A 412 39.35 50.13 37.62
N ILE A 413 38.43 49.85 38.57
CA ILE A 413 37.95 50.66 39.74
C ILE A 413 36.88 51.74 39.50
N ILE A 414 35.70 51.57 40.13
CA ILE A 414 35.15 52.34 41.29
C ILE A 414 33.96 51.55 41.90
N THR A 415 33.75 51.64 43.22
CA THR A 415 32.64 51.00 43.99
C THR A 415 32.17 51.90 45.17
N LEU A 416 31.15 51.46 45.96
CA LEU A 416 30.52 52.09 47.16
C LEU A 416 29.42 53.13 46.83
N LEU A 417 28.40 53.45 47.69
CA LEU A 417 28.06 53.19 49.12
C LEU A 417 26.52 53.47 49.29
N SER A 418 25.57 52.79 49.98
CA SER A 418 25.41 51.71 50.99
C SER A 418 25.06 52.13 52.46
N ILE A 419 24.54 51.19 53.31
CA ILE A 419 24.12 51.36 54.75
C ILE A 419 22.76 52.14 54.90
N LEU A 420 21.81 52.02 55.86
CA LEU A 420 21.54 51.36 57.19
C LEU A 420 20.56 50.14 57.10
N PHE A 421 20.15 49.28 58.08
CA PHE A 421 19.94 49.20 59.57
C PHE A 421 18.48 49.50 60.06
N THR A 422 17.79 48.80 61.00
CA THR A 422 18.07 47.58 61.85
C THR A 422 16.81 47.01 62.60
N PHE A 423 16.93 45.82 63.25
CA PHE A 423 16.15 45.30 64.44
C PHE A 423 14.67 44.82 64.22
N THR A 424 14.07 43.81 64.92
CA THR A 424 14.52 42.78 65.91
C THR A 424 13.55 41.58 66.08
N LEU A 425 14.07 40.40 66.48
CA LEU A 425 13.49 39.27 67.29
C LEU A 425 12.05 38.73 67.05
N SER A 426 11.91 37.41 66.74
CA SER A 426 11.34 36.34 67.63
C SER A 426 10.96 35.03 66.89
N LEU A 427 10.99 33.90 67.61
CA LEU A 427 10.74 32.50 67.19
C LEU A 427 9.40 31.95 67.79
N PRO A 428 8.93 30.69 67.56
CA PRO A 428 9.40 29.62 66.66
C PRO A 428 8.28 28.88 65.82
N LEU A 429 8.70 28.02 64.88
CA LEU A 429 8.56 26.53 64.93
C LEU A 429 8.13 25.84 63.60
N SER A 430 8.91 24.82 63.21
CA SER A 430 8.57 23.69 62.32
C SER A 430 8.13 23.99 60.86
N LEU A 431 9.13 24.09 59.97
CA LEU A 431 8.98 23.73 58.55
C LEU A 431 10.22 22.90 58.14
N CYS A 432 9.99 21.78 57.46
CA CYS A 432 11.05 20.90 56.99
C CYS A 432 11.21 21.08 55.47
N GLN A 433 12.41 21.45 55.01
CA GLN A 433 12.72 21.58 53.60
C GLN A 433 13.22 20.22 53.06
N PRO A 434 12.64 19.68 51.98
CA PRO A 434 13.41 18.89 51.02
C PRO A 434 14.42 19.81 50.33
N GLN A 435 15.59 19.29 49.97
CA GLN A 435 16.51 19.98 49.08
C GLN A 435 15.98 19.87 47.65
N GLU A 436 15.96 20.99 46.92
CA GLU A 436 15.88 20.97 45.46
C GLU A 436 17.30 20.76 44.96
N GLU A 437 17.60 19.54 44.50
CA GLU A 437 18.83 19.24 43.77
C GLU A 437 18.63 19.74 42.33
N GLU A 438 18.99 21.01 42.10
CA GLU A 438 19.21 21.54 40.76
C GLU A 438 20.44 20.86 40.17
N GLU A 439 20.22 19.77 39.42
CA GLU A 439 21.23 19.19 38.53
C GLU A 439 21.52 20.21 37.40
N GLU A 440 22.46 21.12 37.64
CA GLU A 440 23.14 21.85 36.57
C GLU A 440 23.85 20.82 35.68
N GLU A 441 23.28 20.48 34.52
CA GLU A 441 23.97 19.70 33.50
C GLU A 441 25.18 20.51 33.01
N GLU A 442 26.37 20.21 33.53
CA GLU A 442 27.63 20.77 33.04
C GLU A 442 27.77 20.42 31.55
N GLU A 443 27.83 21.43 30.67
CA GLU A 443 28.25 21.24 29.28
C GLU A 443 29.73 20.85 29.25
N GLU A 444 30.03 19.55 29.42
CA GLU A 444 31.36 18.98 29.23
C GLU A 444 31.79 19.15 27.76
N GLY A 445 32.42 20.29 27.47
CA GLY A 445 33.12 20.60 26.22
C GLY A 445 34.41 19.79 26.04
N GLU A 446 34.38 18.49 26.34
CA GLU A 446 35.49 17.54 26.23
C GLU A 446 35.86 17.30 24.76
N GLY A 447 36.76 18.16 24.24
CA GLY A 447 37.48 17.95 22.99
C GLY A 447 38.52 16.81 23.07
N GLY A 448 38.14 15.64 23.59
CA GLY A 448 39.02 14.51 23.91
C GLY A 448 38.91 13.34 22.91
N SER A 449 39.86 13.22 21.98
CA SER A 449 39.92 12.07 21.06
C SER A 449 40.58 10.84 21.71
N GLY A 450 39.87 10.20 22.65
CA GLY A 450 40.28 8.94 23.30
C GLY A 450 39.49 7.73 22.82
N GLU A 451 40.16 6.68 22.33
CA GLU A 451 39.52 5.43 21.88
C GLU A 451 39.18 4.51 23.08
N ALA A 452 38.08 4.82 23.79
CA ALA A 452 37.62 4.02 24.92
C ALA A 452 36.98 2.69 24.48
N SER A 453 37.68 1.57 24.70
CA SER A 453 37.12 0.22 24.53
C SER A 453 36.17 -0.11 25.68
N VAL A 454 34.90 -0.43 25.39
CA VAL A 454 33.86 -0.58 26.42
C VAL A 454 33.60 -2.04 26.75
N PHE A 455 33.84 -2.44 28.00
CA PHE A 455 33.47 -3.77 28.48
C PHE A 455 31.95 -3.91 28.63
N ARG A 456 31.36 -4.96 28.05
CA ARG A 456 29.91 -5.26 28.10
C ARG A 456 29.67 -6.55 28.86
N ARG A 457 28.63 -6.56 29.71
CA ARG A 457 28.14 -7.73 30.45
C ARG A 457 27.00 -8.41 29.68
N PRO A 458 26.80 -9.74 29.85
CA PRO A 458 25.65 -10.44 29.26
C PRO A 458 24.33 -9.77 29.65
N GLY A 459 23.49 -9.48 28.66
CA GLY A 459 22.22 -8.78 28.82
C GLY A 459 22.27 -7.25 28.71
N ASP A 460 23.46 -6.63 28.75
CA ASP A 460 23.60 -5.17 28.57
C ASP A 460 23.00 -4.73 27.23
N ARG A 461 22.25 -3.61 27.28
CA ARG A 461 21.70 -2.94 26.10
C ARG A 461 22.36 -1.58 25.89
N TRP A 462 22.69 -1.25 24.65
CA TRP A 462 23.17 0.09 24.29
C TRP A 462 22.69 0.50 22.90
N MET A 463 22.72 1.79 22.64
CA MET A 463 22.47 2.36 21.32
C MET A 463 23.79 2.64 20.61
N LEU A 464 23.81 2.38 19.31
CA LEU A 464 24.87 2.78 18.39
C LEU A 464 24.21 3.62 17.29
N ARG A 465 24.57 4.91 17.20
CA ARG A 465 24.03 5.89 16.24
C ARG A 465 24.97 6.03 15.04
N GLY A 466 24.43 6.34 13.85
CA GLY A 466 25.25 6.64 12.67
C GLY A 466 25.90 8.04 12.69
N PRO A 467 26.68 8.42 11.66
CA PRO A 467 26.84 7.72 10.38
C PRO A 467 28.05 6.77 10.39
N ILE A 468 27.78 5.47 10.52
CA ILE A 468 28.81 4.42 10.51
C ILE A 468 28.37 3.17 9.74
N GLU A 469 29.33 2.34 9.34
CA GLU A 469 29.08 0.96 8.89
C GLU A 469 29.40 0.00 10.06
N TYR A 470 28.46 -0.89 10.39
CA TYR A 470 28.53 -1.83 11.51
C TYR A 470 28.27 -3.29 11.08
N VAL A 471 29.05 -4.22 11.64
CA VAL A 471 28.83 -5.67 11.52
C VAL A 471 28.76 -6.24 12.93
N PRO A 472 27.67 -6.94 13.31
CA PRO A 472 27.59 -7.57 14.62
C PRO A 472 28.64 -8.68 14.75
N PRO A 473 29.44 -8.69 15.84
CA PRO A 473 30.27 -9.84 16.20
C PRO A 473 29.40 -10.98 16.78
N VAL A 474 30.00 -12.12 17.13
CA VAL A 474 29.27 -13.33 17.54
C VAL A 474 28.53 -13.14 18.86
N GLU A 475 29.10 -12.32 19.73
CA GLU A 475 28.72 -12.03 21.11
C GLU A 475 27.59 -10.98 21.21
N VAL A 476 27.15 -10.41 20.08
CA VAL A 476 26.18 -9.30 20.03
C VAL A 476 25.02 -9.60 19.10
N GLU A 477 23.83 -9.34 19.62
CA GLU A 477 22.57 -9.41 18.89
C GLU A 477 22.06 -8.01 18.55
N VAL A 478 21.60 -7.81 17.31
CA VAL A 478 20.90 -6.60 16.89
C VAL A 478 19.42 -6.77 17.24
N LEU A 479 18.92 -6.04 18.23
CA LEU A 479 17.51 -6.14 18.65
C LEU A 479 16.58 -5.35 17.72
N LEU A 480 16.89 -4.08 17.50
CA LEU A 480 15.99 -3.13 16.83
C LEU A 480 16.80 -2.10 16.03
N ARG A 481 16.43 -1.88 14.76
CA ARG A 481 16.81 -0.66 14.03
C ARG A 481 15.82 0.43 14.44
N ARG A 482 16.33 1.60 14.80
CA ARG A 482 15.55 2.80 15.12
C ARG A 482 15.90 3.93 14.16
N GLN A 483 14.91 4.77 13.91
CA GLN A 483 15.04 5.98 13.11
C GLN A 483 14.61 7.16 13.99
N ALA A 484 15.17 8.34 13.73
CA ALA A 484 14.72 9.57 14.35
C ALA A 484 13.30 9.89 13.86
N ILE A 485 12.41 10.26 14.78
CA ILE A 485 11.04 10.66 14.45
C ILE A 485 11.06 12.16 14.22
N PRO A 486 10.77 12.66 12.99
CA PRO A 486 10.63 14.08 12.75
C PRO A 486 9.38 14.59 13.45
N LEU A 487 9.53 15.66 14.23
CA LEU A 487 8.45 16.35 14.94
C LEU A 487 8.52 17.83 14.59
N ASP A 488 7.37 18.40 14.23
CA ASP A 488 7.14 19.83 14.03
C ASP A 488 6.92 20.56 15.37
N GLU A 489 7.02 21.89 15.39
CA GLU A 489 6.70 22.74 16.55
C GLU A 489 5.32 22.45 17.17
N SER A 490 4.35 22.05 16.34
CA SER A 490 2.98 21.70 16.76
C SER A 490 2.75 20.20 17.01
N GLU A 491 3.79 19.36 16.92
CA GLU A 491 3.71 17.91 17.10
C GLU A 491 4.60 17.39 18.25
N GLY A 492 4.27 16.19 18.72
CA GLY A 492 5.05 15.48 19.73
C GLY A 492 4.67 14.02 19.90
N ILE A 493 5.45 13.32 20.70
CA ILE A 493 5.26 11.91 21.08
C ILE A 493 5.35 11.73 22.60
N TYR A 494 4.64 10.72 23.12
CA TYR A 494 4.85 10.26 24.48
C TYR A 494 5.95 9.21 24.51
N VAL A 495 6.94 9.44 25.36
CA VAL A 495 8.10 8.57 25.57
C VAL A 495 8.09 8.08 27.01
N LYS A 496 8.19 6.76 27.20
CA LYS A 496 8.32 6.10 28.50
C LYS A 496 9.72 5.51 28.62
N ASP A 497 10.39 5.79 29.73
CA ASP A 497 11.61 5.08 30.11
C ASP A 497 11.23 3.71 30.74
N ILE A 498 11.88 2.65 30.26
CA ILE A 498 11.72 1.26 30.71
C ILE A 498 12.37 1.05 32.09
N LYS A 499 13.40 1.82 32.45
CA LYS A 499 14.11 1.72 33.74
C LYS A 499 13.38 2.45 34.87
N THR A 500 13.07 3.74 34.70
CA THR A 500 12.38 4.53 35.72
C THR A 500 10.85 4.44 35.66
N GLY A 501 10.28 3.98 34.55
CA GLY A 501 8.83 4.02 34.29
C GLY A 501 8.28 5.41 33.99
N LYS A 502 9.12 6.46 34.03
CA LYS A 502 8.73 7.86 33.87
C LYS A 502 8.25 8.12 32.44
N VAL A 503 7.01 8.58 32.29
CA VAL A 503 6.42 9.00 31.01
C VAL A 503 6.58 10.51 30.86
N ARG A 504 6.98 10.98 29.68
CA ARG A 504 7.04 12.40 29.32
C ARG A 504 6.57 12.63 27.89
N ALA A 505 6.10 13.84 27.59
CA ALA A 505 5.88 14.28 26.22
C ALA A 505 7.17 14.92 25.70
N VAL A 506 7.55 14.61 24.46
CA VAL A 506 8.64 15.26 23.71
C VAL A 506 8.01 15.97 22.51
N ILE A 507 8.30 17.25 22.34
CA ILE A 507 7.64 18.16 21.39
C ILE A 507 8.66 18.99 20.60
N GLY A 508 8.28 19.43 19.40
CA GLY A 508 8.93 20.54 18.69
C GLY A 508 10.33 20.31 18.07
N HIS A 509 10.91 19.11 18.18
CA HIS A 509 12.19 18.80 17.55
C HIS A 509 12.31 17.31 17.20
N THR A 510 13.09 17.01 16.15
CA THR A 510 13.31 15.63 15.69
C THR A 510 13.98 14.80 16.79
N TYR A 511 13.32 13.73 17.25
CA TYR A 511 13.74 12.95 18.42
C TYR A 511 14.00 11.48 18.10
N MET A 512 15.11 10.93 18.60
CA MET A 512 15.44 9.50 18.50
C MET A 512 15.47 8.88 19.90
N LEU A 513 14.47 8.06 20.21
CA LEU A 513 14.30 7.37 21.50
C LEU A 513 15.55 6.56 21.86
N THR A 514 16.07 6.74 23.08
CA THR A 514 17.28 6.05 23.58
C THR A 514 17.07 4.55 23.81
N GLN A 515 18.13 3.78 24.06
CA GLN A 515 18.06 2.32 24.22
C GLN A 515 17.10 1.82 25.31
N ASP A 516 16.81 2.66 26.31
CA ASP A 516 15.93 2.36 27.43
C ASP A 516 14.54 3.00 27.28
N GLU A 517 14.27 3.69 26.17
CA GLU A 517 12.99 4.35 25.91
C GLU A 517 12.10 3.57 24.93
N GLU A 518 10.79 3.62 25.17
CA GLU A 518 9.73 3.13 24.29
C GLU A 518 8.67 4.22 24.04
N LEU A 519 7.93 4.10 22.93
CA LEU A 519 6.75 4.94 22.70
C LEU A 519 5.63 4.50 23.64
N TRP A 520 4.94 5.46 24.25
CA TRP A 520 3.84 5.19 25.16
C TRP A 520 2.50 5.50 24.50
N GLU A 521 1.57 4.53 24.50
CA GLU A 521 0.21 4.77 24.04
C GLU A 521 -0.61 5.48 25.13
N LYS A 522 -1.08 6.69 24.83
CA LYS A 522 -2.04 7.39 25.69
C LYS A 522 -3.46 7.05 25.28
N GLU A 523 -4.15 6.29 26.13
CA GLU A 523 -5.58 6.04 25.96
C GLU A 523 -6.43 7.22 26.47
N LEU A 524 -7.54 7.49 25.79
CA LEU A 524 -8.54 8.48 26.20
C LEU A 524 -9.92 7.81 26.32
N PRO A 525 -10.86 8.35 27.10
CA PRO A 525 -12.24 7.88 27.09
C PRO A 525 -12.84 8.01 25.69
N VAL A 526 -13.54 6.98 25.20
CA VAL A 526 -14.09 6.90 23.82
C VAL A 526 -14.92 8.14 23.42
N ASN A 527 -15.63 8.76 24.38
CA ASN A 527 -16.35 10.03 24.15
C ASN A 527 -15.42 11.17 23.68
N VAL A 528 -14.21 11.26 24.25
CA VAL A 528 -13.19 12.27 23.90
C VAL A 528 -12.60 11.97 22.54
N GLU A 529 -12.28 10.71 22.25
CA GLU A 529 -11.72 10.30 20.95
C GLU A 529 -12.69 10.61 19.80
N GLN A 530 -13.99 10.35 19.99
CA GLN A 530 -15.03 10.72 19.02
C GLN A 530 -15.11 12.24 18.81
N LEU A 531 -15.07 13.04 19.88
CA LEU A 531 -15.13 14.50 19.78
C LEU A 531 -13.87 15.11 19.13
N LEU A 532 -12.68 14.56 19.42
CA LEU A 532 -11.43 14.95 18.76
C LEU A 532 -11.43 14.58 17.27
N ALA A 533 -11.85 13.35 16.93
CA ALA A 533 -11.89 12.87 15.55
C ALA A 533 -12.98 13.53 14.69
N THR A 534 -14.03 14.10 15.32
CA THR A 534 -15.09 14.82 14.59
C THR A 534 -14.55 16.11 13.96
N ALA A 535 -13.65 16.84 14.64
CA ALA A 535 -12.86 17.96 14.12
C ALA A 535 -13.61 19.06 13.32
N HIS A 536 -14.92 19.18 13.46
CA HIS A 536 -15.73 20.23 12.81
C HIS A 536 -15.50 21.59 13.50
N ASP A 537 -15.49 22.67 12.72
CA ASP A 537 -15.57 24.02 13.27
C ASP A 537 -16.97 24.25 13.85
N VAL A 538 -17.03 24.35 15.17
CA VAL A 538 -18.26 24.47 15.98
C VAL A 538 -19.02 25.79 15.70
N LEU A 539 -18.36 26.77 15.07
CA LEU A 539 -19.00 27.99 14.58
C LEU A 539 -19.64 27.80 13.19
N ALA A 540 -18.96 27.12 12.27
CA ALA A 540 -19.33 27.07 10.86
C ALA A 540 -20.51 26.13 10.57
N ASP A 541 -20.51 24.90 11.10
CA ASP A 541 -21.35 23.81 10.58
C ASP A 541 -22.74 23.66 11.22
N ARG A 542 -23.20 24.69 11.94
CA ARG A 542 -24.51 24.71 12.61
C ARG A 542 -25.70 24.49 11.65
N GLY A 543 -25.51 24.70 10.35
CA GLY A 543 -26.50 24.45 9.31
C GLY A 543 -26.43 23.07 8.64
N GLN A 544 -25.31 22.33 8.72
CA GLN A 544 -25.13 21.07 7.99
C GLN A 544 -25.01 19.86 8.92
N ARG A 545 -26.16 19.24 9.24
CA ARG A 545 -26.18 17.81 9.57
C ARG A 545 -25.96 17.00 8.28
N GLN A 546 -24.74 16.99 7.74
CA GLN A 546 -24.40 16.02 6.71
C GLN A 546 -24.51 14.61 7.31
N ASN A 547 -25.32 13.77 6.67
CA ASN A 547 -25.58 12.41 7.15
C ASN A 547 -24.48 11.42 6.71
N GLY A 548 -23.29 11.93 6.39
CA GLY A 548 -22.10 11.14 6.11
C GLY A 548 -21.34 10.86 7.39
N ALA A 549 -21.04 9.60 7.67
CA ALA A 549 -20.08 9.27 8.70
C ALA A 549 -18.71 9.85 8.28
N PRO A 550 -18.04 10.69 9.09
CA PRO A 550 -16.69 11.13 8.77
C PRO A 550 -15.76 9.92 8.69
N GLU A 551 -14.76 9.96 7.80
CA GLU A 551 -13.69 8.95 7.80
C GLU A 551 -12.87 9.08 9.09
N THR A 552 -13.28 8.37 10.14
CA THR A 552 -12.57 8.25 11.42
C THR A 552 -11.26 7.50 11.21
N ARG A 553 -10.25 8.21 10.71
CA ARG A 553 -8.86 7.75 10.68
C ARG A 553 -8.46 7.38 12.11
N ALA A 554 -8.03 6.13 12.29
CA ALA A 554 -7.59 5.65 13.59
C ALA A 554 -6.47 6.56 14.13
N ARG A 555 -6.70 7.13 15.31
CA ARG A 555 -5.79 8.10 15.92
C ARG A 555 -4.54 7.40 16.44
N ASP A 556 -3.36 7.90 16.07
CA ASP A 556 -2.09 7.47 16.66
C ASP A 556 -2.06 7.83 18.15
N LYS A 557 -2.12 6.81 19.01
CA LYS A 557 -2.08 6.96 20.48
C LYS A 557 -0.70 7.35 21.02
N THR A 558 0.38 7.14 20.26
CA THR A 558 1.75 7.48 20.69
C THR A 558 2.06 8.96 20.51
N ARG A 559 1.37 9.62 19.58
CA ARG A 559 1.44 11.06 19.36
C ARG A 559 0.69 11.85 20.44
N VAL A 560 1.26 12.98 20.83
CA VAL A 560 0.70 13.93 21.80
C VAL A 560 -0.72 14.35 21.41
N VAL A 561 -1.64 14.44 22.38
CA VAL A 561 -2.99 14.93 22.11
C VAL A 561 -2.94 16.44 21.83
N THR A 562 -3.20 16.83 20.59
CA THR A 562 -3.36 18.23 20.18
C THR A 562 -4.84 18.58 20.02
N TYR A 563 -5.24 19.79 20.45
CA TYR A 563 -6.57 20.34 20.16
C TYR A 563 -6.48 21.85 19.92
N ARG A 564 -6.99 22.31 18.77
CA ARG A 564 -7.10 23.75 18.45
C ARG A 564 -8.39 24.27 19.06
N ILE A 565 -8.30 25.19 20.02
CA ILE A 565 -9.49 25.78 20.63
C ILE A 565 -10.13 26.75 19.61
N PRO A 566 -11.43 26.63 19.30
CA PRO A 566 -12.11 27.59 18.42
C PRO A 566 -12.01 29.02 18.95
N HIS A 567 -12.08 30.02 18.05
CA HIS A 567 -12.16 31.42 18.46
C HIS A 567 -13.31 31.63 19.44
N ASN A 568 -13.04 32.37 20.53
CA ASN A 568 -14.02 32.70 21.55
C ASN A 568 -14.64 31.48 22.26
N ALA A 569 -13.86 30.40 22.39
CA ALA A 569 -14.13 29.27 23.25
C ALA A 569 -13.06 29.14 24.36
N ALA A 570 -13.34 28.34 25.38
CA ALA A 570 -12.40 27.93 26.41
C ALA A 570 -12.38 26.40 26.55
N VAL A 571 -11.25 25.82 26.93
CA VAL A 571 -11.10 24.39 27.25
C VAL A 571 -10.49 24.25 28.63
N GLN A 572 -11.04 23.35 29.45
CA GLN A 572 -10.44 22.96 30.72
C GLN A 572 -9.67 21.65 30.54
N VAL A 573 -8.43 21.66 31.02
CA VAL A 573 -7.55 20.50 31.13
C VAL A 573 -7.31 20.21 32.60
N TYR A 574 -7.38 18.94 33.00
CA TYR A 574 -7.09 18.49 34.35
C TYR A 574 -5.86 17.58 34.36
N ASP A 575 -4.83 17.96 35.10
CA ASP A 575 -3.66 17.13 35.38
C ASP A 575 -3.96 16.21 36.58
N TYR A 576 -3.95 14.89 36.37
CA TYR A 576 -4.24 13.91 37.42
C TYR A 576 -3.09 13.69 38.42
N ARG A 577 -1.85 14.02 38.03
CA ARG A 577 -0.64 13.86 38.85
C ARG A 577 -0.47 15.06 39.79
N GLU A 578 -0.62 16.27 39.26
CA GLU A 578 -0.58 17.52 40.05
C GLU A 578 -1.92 17.90 40.67
N LYS A 579 -3.03 17.29 40.21
CA LYS A 579 -4.42 17.56 40.65
C LYS A 579 -4.89 18.99 40.39
N LYS A 580 -4.29 19.66 39.39
CA LYS A 580 -4.57 21.04 38.99
C LYS A 580 -5.45 21.06 37.74
N ALA A 581 -6.44 21.95 37.72
CA ALA A 581 -7.15 22.32 36.50
C ALA A 581 -6.49 23.58 35.89
N ARG A 582 -6.17 23.55 34.60
CA ARG A 582 -5.82 24.75 33.82
C ARG A 582 -6.88 25.01 32.75
N VAL A 583 -7.24 26.27 32.55
CA VAL A 583 -8.21 26.70 31.54
C VAL A 583 -7.47 27.52 30.50
N LEU A 584 -7.65 27.15 29.23
CA LEU A 584 -6.99 27.75 28.08
C LEU A 584 -8.05 28.36 27.16
N PHE A 585 -7.72 29.48 26.50
CA PHE A 585 -8.66 30.28 25.71
C PHE A 585 -8.30 30.27 24.23
N GLY A 586 -9.30 30.20 23.36
CA GLY A 586 -9.09 30.22 21.91
C GLY A 586 -8.55 31.57 21.39
N PRO A 587 -7.66 31.56 20.38
CA PRO A 587 -7.40 30.45 19.45
C PRO A 587 -6.10 29.65 19.72
N GLU A 588 -5.76 29.37 20.98
CA GLU A 588 -4.55 28.60 21.34
C GLU A 588 -4.65 27.11 20.95
N LEU A 589 -3.50 26.47 20.67
CA LEU A 589 -3.36 25.03 20.48
C LEU A 589 -2.96 24.37 21.81
N VAL A 590 -3.84 23.54 22.36
CA VAL A 590 -3.56 22.74 23.56
C VAL A 590 -2.77 21.49 23.18
N MET A 591 -1.66 21.27 23.87
CA MET A 591 -0.95 19.98 23.92
C MET A 591 -1.12 19.37 25.32
N LEU A 592 -1.64 18.14 25.40
CA LEU A 592 -1.77 17.43 26.68
C LEU A 592 -0.47 16.72 27.07
N GLY A 593 0.02 16.97 28.28
CA GLY A 593 1.02 16.14 28.96
C GLY A 593 0.50 14.73 29.24
N PRO A 594 1.35 13.76 29.65
CA PRO A 594 0.94 12.36 29.82
C PRO A 594 -0.28 12.18 30.74
N ASP A 595 -0.23 12.77 31.93
CA ASP A 595 -1.23 12.64 33.00
C ASP A 595 -2.43 13.60 32.87
N GLU A 596 -2.50 14.41 31.80
CA GLU A 596 -3.57 15.39 31.60
C GLU A 596 -4.77 14.85 30.80
N GLN A 597 -5.99 15.28 31.09
CA GLN A 597 -7.18 14.99 30.25
C GLN A 597 -8.05 16.23 30.04
N PHE A 598 -8.84 16.22 28.97
CA PHE A 598 -9.88 17.24 28.73
C PHE A 598 -11.11 17.00 29.62
N THR A 599 -11.60 18.04 30.28
CA THR A 599 -12.93 18.00 30.92
C THR A 599 -14.01 17.99 29.84
N VAL A 600 -14.81 16.91 29.78
CA VAL A 600 -15.95 16.84 28.85
C VAL A 600 -17.17 17.51 29.46
N LEU A 601 -17.69 18.52 28.78
CA LEU A 601 -18.97 19.16 29.09
C LEU A 601 -20.14 18.29 28.62
N SER A 602 -21.24 18.30 29.39
CA SER A 602 -22.43 17.48 29.14
C SER A 602 -23.68 18.35 29.24
N LEU A 603 -23.98 19.03 28.14
CA LEU A 603 -24.96 20.13 28.06
C LEU A 603 -26.36 19.65 27.66
N SER A 604 -27.38 20.39 28.09
CA SER A 604 -28.77 20.15 27.72
C SER A 604 -29.06 20.49 26.26
N GLY A 605 -29.44 19.49 25.48
CA GLY A 605 -29.84 19.59 24.08
C GLY A 605 -31.35 19.54 23.87
N ASP A 606 -31.77 19.32 22.63
CA ASP A 606 -33.17 19.15 22.18
C ASP A 606 -34.13 20.32 22.49
N LYS A 607 -35.38 20.17 22.04
CA LYS A 607 -36.55 20.99 22.35
C LYS A 607 -37.73 20.04 22.65
N PRO A 608 -38.33 20.00 23.86
CA PRO A 608 -37.91 20.67 25.10
C PRO A 608 -36.51 20.23 25.55
N LYS A 609 -35.86 21.02 26.41
CA LYS A 609 -34.51 20.75 26.90
C LYS A 609 -34.37 19.41 27.62
N ARG A 610 -33.37 18.62 27.22
CA ARG A 610 -32.98 17.32 27.80
C ARG A 610 -31.51 17.32 28.18
N ALA A 611 -31.22 17.01 29.45
CA ALA A 611 -29.86 16.93 29.98
C ALA A 611 -29.01 15.85 29.28
N ASN A 612 -27.69 16.07 29.24
CA ASN A 612 -26.68 15.12 28.73
C ASN A 612 -26.83 14.71 27.26
N VAL A 613 -27.44 15.55 26.42
CA VAL A 613 -27.60 15.29 24.97
C VAL A 613 -26.40 15.79 24.17
N ILE A 614 -25.84 16.95 24.52
CA ILE A 614 -24.71 17.56 23.80
C ILE A 614 -23.44 17.34 24.62
N LYS A 615 -22.47 16.59 24.07
CA LYS A 615 -21.12 16.46 24.65
C LYS A 615 -20.16 17.38 23.91
N ALA A 616 -19.28 18.08 24.63
CA ALA A 616 -18.30 18.99 24.05
C ALA A 616 -16.98 18.99 24.85
N ILE A 617 -15.86 19.30 24.17
CA ILE A 617 -14.56 19.53 24.80
C ILE A 617 -14.37 21.02 25.14
N CYS A 618 -14.89 21.91 24.30
CA CYS A 618 -14.82 23.36 24.48
C CYS A 618 -16.13 23.97 24.98
N LEU A 619 -16.04 24.92 25.91
CA LEU A 619 -17.10 25.84 26.27
C LEU A 619 -17.11 27.00 25.25
N LEU A 620 -18.22 27.21 24.54
CA LEU A 620 -18.40 28.41 23.72
C LEU A 620 -18.77 29.59 24.63
N LEU A 621 -18.10 30.74 24.48
CA LEU A 621 -18.31 31.90 25.36
C LEU A 621 -19.43 32.86 24.88
N GLY A 622 -19.94 32.69 23.67
CA GLY A 622 -20.96 33.57 23.07
C GLY A 622 -20.42 34.98 22.70
N PRO A 623 -21.20 35.81 21.98
CA PRO A 623 -22.65 35.77 21.84
C PRO A 623 -23.16 34.58 21.04
N ASP A 624 -24.18 33.92 21.58
CA ASP A 624 -24.88 32.77 21.02
C ASP A 624 -26.34 32.78 21.52
N PHE A 625 -27.16 31.83 21.08
CA PHE A 625 -28.53 31.67 21.56
C PHE A 625 -28.87 30.21 21.82
N CYS A 626 -29.75 29.96 22.79
CA CYS A 626 -30.30 28.63 23.05
C CYS A 626 -31.82 28.68 23.12
N THR A 627 -32.48 27.79 22.39
CA THR A 627 -33.95 27.71 22.36
C THR A 627 -34.48 26.58 23.22
N ASP A 628 -35.57 26.83 23.94
CA ASP A 628 -36.28 25.83 24.76
C ASP A 628 -37.78 25.86 24.45
N ILE A 629 -38.49 24.83 24.88
CA ILE A 629 -39.96 24.74 24.80
C ILE A 629 -40.50 24.41 26.19
N ILE A 630 -41.23 25.36 26.78
CA ILE A 630 -41.75 25.23 28.14
C ILE A 630 -43.27 25.20 28.15
N THR A 631 -43.85 24.30 28.95
CA THR A 631 -45.29 24.26 29.20
C THR A 631 -45.62 25.06 30.45
N ILE A 632 -46.55 25.99 30.33
CA ILE A 632 -47.04 26.88 31.39
C ILE A 632 -48.55 26.69 31.58
N GLU A 633 -49.06 27.10 32.74
CA GLU A 633 -50.48 27.17 33.05
C GLU A 633 -50.77 28.57 33.62
N THR A 634 -51.88 29.18 33.20
CA THR A 634 -52.33 30.52 33.60
C THR A 634 -53.25 30.46 34.83
N ALA A 635 -53.58 31.61 35.42
CA ALA A 635 -54.49 31.70 36.57
C ALA A 635 -55.91 31.16 36.29
N ASP A 636 -56.33 31.12 35.02
CA ASP A 636 -57.57 30.55 34.52
C ASP A 636 -57.40 29.15 33.88
N HIS A 637 -56.32 28.45 34.26
CA HIS A 637 -55.98 27.07 33.85
C HIS A 637 -55.79 26.83 32.35
N ALA A 638 -55.62 27.87 31.53
CA ALA A 638 -55.26 27.69 30.13
C ALA A 638 -53.79 27.23 30.01
N ARG A 639 -53.59 26.05 29.43
CA ARG A 639 -52.26 25.44 29.22
C ARG A 639 -51.66 25.88 27.91
N LEU A 640 -50.50 26.54 27.99
CA LEU A 640 -49.79 27.07 26.83
C LEU A 640 -48.41 26.45 26.71
N GLN A 641 -47.99 26.23 25.47
CA GLN A 641 -46.63 25.86 25.10
C GLN A 641 -45.93 27.11 24.55
N LEU A 642 -44.86 27.53 25.22
CA LEU A 642 -44.02 28.64 24.80
C LEU A 642 -42.78 28.09 24.13
N GLN A 643 -42.50 28.53 22.90
CA GLN A 643 -41.18 28.37 22.29
C GLN A 643 -40.38 29.65 22.51
N LEU A 644 -39.25 29.54 23.22
CA LEU A 644 -38.45 30.69 23.65
C LEU A 644 -37.02 30.56 23.12
N SER A 645 -36.40 31.68 22.77
CA SER A 645 -34.97 31.81 22.51
C SER A 645 -34.35 32.69 23.60
N TYR A 646 -33.24 32.24 24.18
CA TYR A 646 -32.47 33.01 25.14
C TYR A 646 -31.15 33.38 24.49
N ASN A 647 -30.87 34.67 24.31
CA ASN A 647 -29.61 35.14 23.75
C ASN A 647 -28.62 35.35 24.90
N TRP A 648 -27.43 34.73 24.81
CA TRP A 648 -26.51 34.59 25.94
C TRP A 648 -25.03 34.76 25.56
N HIS A 649 -24.22 35.14 26.54
CA HIS A 649 -22.75 35.17 26.47
C HIS A 649 -22.15 35.02 27.88
N PHE A 650 -20.85 34.80 27.98
CA PHE A 650 -20.10 34.76 29.24
C PHE A 650 -19.29 36.05 29.43
N GLU A 651 -19.46 36.74 30.55
CA GLU A 651 -18.74 37.98 30.87
C GLU A 651 -17.41 37.67 31.59
N VAL A 652 -16.33 37.49 30.84
CA VAL A 652 -14.96 37.33 31.37
C VAL A 652 -14.27 38.68 31.42
N LYS A 653 -13.91 39.15 32.62
CA LYS A 653 -13.31 40.47 32.86
C LYS A 653 -11.79 40.46 32.64
N SER A 654 -11.13 39.35 33.02
CA SER A 654 -9.70 39.14 32.80
C SER A 654 -9.44 37.69 32.40
N ARG A 655 -9.02 37.45 31.15
CA ARG A 655 -8.67 36.10 30.64
C ARG A 655 -7.44 35.48 31.31
N SER A 656 -6.66 36.28 32.04
CA SER A 656 -5.48 35.86 32.79
C SER A 656 -5.76 35.46 34.24
N ASP A 657 -6.98 35.67 34.76
CA ASP A 657 -7.32 35.24 36.12
C ASP A 657 -7.75 33.77 36.13
N LEU A 658 -6.91 32.93 36.75
CA LEU A 658 -7.17 31.50 36.94
C LEU A 658 -8.46 31.24 37.73
N ALA A 659 -8.84 32.12 38.67
CA ALA A 659 -10.05 31.96 39.46
C ALA A 659 -11.32 32.22 38.62
N GLN A 660 -11.39 33.35 37.90
CA GLN A 660 -12.49 33.61 36.97
C GLN A 660 -12.53 32.60 35.81
N ALA A 661 -11.38 32.14 35.30
CA ALA A 661 -11.33 31.14 34.24
C ALA A 661 -11.85 29.76 34.72
N ALA A 662 -11.53 29.35 35.95
CA ALA A 662 -12.09 28.14 36.55
C ALA A 662 -13.61 28.28 36.83
N ALA A 663 -14.09 29.47 37.19
CA ALA A 663 -15.50 29.72 37.49
C ALA A 663 -16.43 29.40 36.29
N LEU A 664 -15.98 29.64 35.05
CA LEU A 664 -16.71 29.27 33.82
C LEU A 664 -17.19 27.80 33.80
N PHE A 665 -16.39 26.89 34.38
CA PHE A 665 -16.63 25.44 34.41
C PHE A 665 -17.30 24.96 35.70
N SER A 666 -17.68 25.87 36.62
CA SER A 666 -18.32 25.53 37.89
C SER A 666 -19.74 24.96 37.74
N VAL A 667 -20.40 25.19 36.60
CA VAL A 667 -21.75 24.70 36.30
C VAL A 667 -21.67 23.74 35.08
N PRO A 668 -21.71 22.41 35.29
CA PRO A 668 -21.44 21.43 34.22
C PRO A 668 -22.45 21.45 33.04
N ASP A 669 -23.69 21.88 33.30
CA ASP A 669 -24.73 22.10 32.29
C ASP A 669 -25.35 23.49 32.45
N PHE A 670 -24.60 24.52 32.04
CA PHE A 670 -25.06 25.91 32.12
C PHE A 670 -26.34 26.15 31.30
N VAL A 671 -26.53 25.43 30.19
CA VAL A 671 -27.72 25.55 29.34
C VAL A 671 -28.93 24.99 30.06
N GLY A 672 -28.81 23.80 30.65
CA GLY A 672 -29.86 23.14 31.41
C GLY A 672 -30.27 23.93 32.65
N ASP A 673 -29.30 24.43 33.43
CA ASP A 673 -29.61 25.22 34.63
C ASP A 673 -30.23 26.58 34.29
N ALA A 674 -29.69 27.31 33.31
CA ALA A 674 -30.27 28.58 32.86
C ALA A 674 -31.69 28.41 32.33
N CYS A 675 -31.93 27.45 31.42
CA CYS A 675 -33.27 27.17 30.90
C CYS A 675 -34.23 26.77 32.03
N LYS A 676 -33.81 25.92 32.97
CA LYS A 676 -34.62 25.48 34.12
C LYS A 676 -34.95 26.63 35.07
N ALA A 677 -34.00 27.52 35.36
CA ALA A 677 -34.21 28.70 36.19
C ALA A 677 -35.19 29.69 35.52
N ILE A 678 -35.00 29.97 34.22
CA ILE A 678 -35.88 30.82 33.42
C ILE A 678 -37.30 30.23 33.35
N ALA A 679 -37.42 28.94 33.03
CA ALA A 679 -38.70 28.22 32.98
C ALA A 679 -39.41 28.17 34.35
N SER A 680 -38.67 28.23 35.46
CA SER A 680 -39.25 28.35 36.80
C SER A 680 -39.82 29.75 37.05
N ARG A 681 -39.06 30.81 36.70
CA ARG A 681 -39.51 32.21 36.82
C ARG A 681 -40.75 32.49 35.98
N ILE A 682 -40.76 32.06 34.71
CA ILE A 682 -41.90 32.27 33.80
C ILE A 682 -43.14 31.52 34.29
N ARG A 683 -43.03 30.25 34.70
CA ARG A 683 -44.17 29.51 35.29
C ARG A 683 -44.71 30.19 36.54
N GLY A 684 -43.85 30.66 37.44
CA GLY A 684 -44.27 31.37 38.66
C GLY A 684 -45.02 32.67 38.37
N ALA A 685 -44.56 33.45 37.40
CA ALA A 685 -45.23 34.69 37.01
C ALA A 685 -46.56 34.43 36.29
N VAL A 686 -46.58 33.59 35.25
CA VAL A 686 -47.77 33.42 34.41
C VAL A 686 -48.92 32.70 35.14
N ALA A 687 -48.63 31.87 36.15
CA ALA A 687 -49.65 31.29 37.03
C ALA A 687 -50.46 32.33 37.85
N SER A 688 -50.00 33.59 37.91
CA SER A 688 -50.73 34.71 38.55
C SER A 688 -51.51 35.58 37.56
N VAL A 689 -51.43 35.33 36.25
CA VAL A 689 -52.01 36.16 35.19
C VAL A 689 -53.05 35.36 34.40
N GLN A 690 -54.13 36.02 33.99
CA GLN A 690 -55.18 35.41 33.15
C GLN A 690 -54.74 35.32 31.68
N PHE A 691 -55.27 34.33 30.94
CA PHE A 691 -54.93 34.08 29.55
C PHE A 691 -55.03 35.31 28.63
N ASP A 692 -56.08 36.13 28.74
CA ASP A 692 -56.30 37.28 27.85
C ASP A 692 -55.25 38.39 28.04
N ASP A 693 -54.91 38.72 29.30
CA ASP A 693 -53.82 39.67 29.59
C ASP A 693 -52.47 39.08 29.19
N PHE A 694 -52.23 37.79 29.46
CA PHE A 694 -51.02 37.12 29.00
C PHE A 694 -50.89 37.10 27.47
N HIS A 695 -51.99 36.87 26.73
CA HIS A 695 -51.97 36.87 25.27
C HIS A 695 -51.60 38.26 24.72
N LYS A 696 -52.14 39.34 25.30
CA LYS A 696 -51.88 40.73 24.90
C LYS A 696 -50.52 41.26 25.35
N ASN A 697 -50.06 40.90 26.55
CA ASN A 697 -48.86 41.46 27.19
C ASN A 697 -47.69 40.46 27.36
N SER A 698 -47.77 39.29 26.73
CA SER A 698 -46.81 38.17 26.82
C SER A 698 -45.34 38.57 26.90
N ASN A 699 -44.87 39.39 25.97
CA ASN A 699 -43.48 39.89 25.92
C ASN A 699 -43.09 40.65 27.21
N ARG A 700 -43.91 41.61 27.64
CA ARG A 700 -43.65 42.39 28.86
C ARG A 700 -43.65 41.49 30.09
N ILE A 701 -44.60 40.56 30.18
CA ILE A 701 -44.73 39.63 31.31
C ILE A 701 -43.50 38.73 31.40
N ILE A 702 -43.12 38.06 30.29
CA ILE A 702 -41.95 37.17 30.25
C ILE A 702 -40.65 37.93 30.54
N CYS A 703 -40.41 39.09 29.92
CA CYS A 703 -39.20 39.87 30.18
C CYS A 703 -39.13 40.33 31.66
N SER A 704 -40.23 40.81 32.23
CA SER A 704 -40.28 41.20 33.65
C SER A 704 -40.06 40.02 34.60
N ALA A 705 -40.58 38.84 34.27
CA ALA A 705 -40.40 37.62 35.06
C ALA A 705 -38.95 37.10 35.02
N VAL A 706 -38.27 37.20 33.87
CA VAL A 706 -36.90 36.69 33.71
C VAL A 706 -35.87 37.66 34.29
N PHE A 707 -35.89 38.92 33.88
CA PHE A 707 -34.87 39.91 34.29
C PHE A 707 -35.16 40.53 35.67
N GLY A 708 -36.43 40.55 36.08
CA GLY A 708 -36.87 41.25 37.28
C GLY A 708 -36.87 42.77 37.12
N PHE A 709 -37.23 43.45 38.20
CA PHE A 709 -37.22 44.89 38.29
C PHE A 709 -35.93 45.40 38.95
N ASP A 710 -35.52 46.60 38.54
CA ASP A 710 -34.44 47.37 39.14
C ASP A 710 -34.96 48.27 40.27
N ASP A 711 -34.08 48.92 41.02
CA ASP A 711 -34.42 49.75 42.19
C ASP A 711 -35.33 50.96 41.85
N LYS A 712 -35.46 51.27 40.56
CA LYS A 712 -36.34 52.31 39.99
C LYS A 712 -37.67 51.75 39.44
N MET A 713 -37.99 50.47 39.71
CA MET A 713 -39.09 49.69 39.15
C MET A 713 -39.14 49.58 37.61
N ALA A 714 -38.02 49.85 36.92
CA ALA A 714 -37.83 49.53 35.51
C ALA A 714 -37.44 48.05 35.35
N VAL A 715 -37.78 47.40 34.23
CA VAL A 715 -37.31 46.03 33.93
C VAL A 715 -35.81 46.06 33.63
N ARG A 716 -35.05 45.12 34.20
CA ARG A 716 -33.59 45.01 33.95
C ARG A 716 -33.30 44.53 32.52
N SER A 717 -32.15 44.94 31.99
CA SER A 717 -31.73 44.64 30.61
C SER A 717 -31.05 43.27 30.42
N SER A 718 -30.62 42.62 31.51
CA SER A 718 -29.90 41.35 31.46
C SER A 718 -30.05 40.57 32.75
N LEU A 719 -29.87 39.24 32.69
CA LEU A 719 -29.84 38.34 33.84
C LEU A 719 -28.46 37.70 33.95
N HIS A 720 -27.77 37.97 35.06
CA HIS A 720 -26.42 37.49 35.34
C HIS A 720 -26.45 36.29 36.30
N PHE A 721 -25.69 35.25 35.99
CA PHE A 721 -25.49 34.07 36.83
C PHE A 721 -24.08 34.14 37.47
N ASN A 722 -24.03 34.60 38.72
CA ASN A 722 -22.78 34.87 39.44
C ASN A 722 -21.87 33.64 39.65
N GLN A 723 -22.36 32.43 39.43
CA GLN A 723 -21.62 31.17 39.65
C GLN A 723 -20.62 30.84 38.53
N ASN A 724 -20.93 31.24 37.29
CA ASN A 724 -20.13 30.94 36.11
C ASN A 724 -19.94 32.13 35.15
N GLY A 725 -20.54 33.30 35.44
CA GLY A 725 -20.43 34.48 34.59
C GLY A 725 -21.31 34.45 33.35
N LEU A 726 -22.28 33.54 33.25
CA LEU A 726 -23.26 33.52 32.17
C LEU A 726 -24.21 34.72 32.27
N VAL A 727 -24.41 35.41 31.15
CA VAL A 727 -25.31 36.57 31.02
C VAL A 727 -26.33 36.30 29.93
N ILE A 728 -27.62 36.37 30.28
CA ILE A 728 -28.73 36.37 29.33
C ILE A 728 -29.04 37.83 28.96
N SER A 729 -28.97 38.16 27.68
CA SER A 729 -29.10 39.53 27.15
C SER A 729 -30.47 39.85 26.53
N SER A 730 -31.19 38.85 26.01
CA SER A 730 -32.61 38.99 25.66
C SER A 730 -33.34 37.65 25.75
N VAL A 731 -34.67 37.71 25.80
CA VAL A 731 -35.57 36.56 25.72
C VAL A 731 -36.56 36.81 24.61
N ASP A 732 -36.44 36.07 23.51
CA ASP A 732 -37.23 36.27 22.30
C ASP A 732 -38.29 35.17 22.21
N ILE A 733 -39.56 35.56 22.11
CA ILE A 733 -40.69 34.61 22.04
C ILE A 733 -40.89 34.17 20.59
N GLN A 734 -40.65 32.90 20.29
CA GLN A 734 -40.79 32.34 18.94
C GLN A 734 -42.24 31.93 18.63
N SER A 735 -42.94 31.30 19.59
CA SER A 735 -44.39 31.07 19.49
C SER A 735 -45.05 30.87 20.86
N VAL A 736 -46.37 31.08 20.89
CA VAL A 736 -47.25 30.85 22.04
C VAL A 736 -48.47 30.07 21.55
N GLU A 737 -48.56 28.79 21.88
CA GLU A 737 -49.66 27.91 21.42
C GLU A 737 -50.47 27.33 22.59
N PRO A 738 -51.82 27.33 22.52
CA PRO A 738 -52.62 26.51 23.41
C PRO A 738 -52.35 25.02 23.19
N VAL A 739 -52.06 24.29 24.27
CA VAL A 739 -51.88 22.83 24.26
C VAL A 739 -53.22 22.13 24.02
N ASP A 740 -54.29 22.64 24.65
CA ASP A 740 -55.63 22.07 24.52
C ASP A 740 -56.30 22.51 23.21
N GLN A 741 -56.52 21.54 22.31
CA GLN A 741 -57.17 21.78 21.01
C GLN A 741 -58.53 22.49 21.15
N ARG A 742 -59.32 22.19 22.19
CA ARG A 742 -60.61 22.86 22.44
C ARG A 742 -60.46 24.37 22.64
N THR A 743 -59.38 24.80 23.29
CA THR A 743 -59.06 26.22 23.52
C THR A 743 -58.62 26.88 22.21
N ARG A 744 -57.84 26.16 21.39
CA ARG A 744 -57.45 26.57 20.03
C ARG A 744 -58.68 26.78 19.13
N ASP A 745 -59.62 25.83 19.13
CA ASP A 745 -60.88 25.89 18.38
C ASP A 745 -61.79 27.05 18.84
N ALA A 746 -61.82 27.33 20.15
CA ALA A 746 -62.57 28.44 20.74
C ALA A 746 -61.99 29.80 20.34
N LEU A 747 -60.66 29.95 20.35
CA LEU A 747 -59.98 31.16 19.90
C LEU A 747 -60.20 31.41 18.40
N GLN A 748 -60.15 30.35 17.57
CA GLN A 748 -60.44 30.49 16.13
C GLN A 748 -61.88 30.99 15.88
N LYS A 749 -62.87 30.52 16.65
CA LYS A 749 -64.25 31.04 16.60
C LYS A 749 -64.36 32.48 17.07
N SER A 750 -63.60 32.87 18.10
CA SER A 750 -63.53 34.26 18.58
C SER A 750 -62.99 35.21 17.49
N VAL A 751 -61.94 34.81 16.78
CA VAL A 751 -61.40 35.57 15.64
C VAL A 751 -62.41 35.66 14.48
N GLN A 752 -63.11 34.57 14.17
CA GLN A 752 -64.16 34.57 13.14
C GLN A 752 -65.28 35.56 13.48
N LEU A 753 -65.78 35.55 14.73
CA LEU A 753 -66.79 36.48 15.22
C LEU A 753 -66.29 37.94 15.22
N ALA A 754 -65.01 38.18 15.54
CA ALA A 754 -64.43 39.52 15.46
C ALA A 754 -64.42 40.06 14.01
N ILE A 755 -64.05 39.22 13.03
CA ILE A 755 -64.10 39.57 11.61
C ILE A 755 -65.54 39.85 11.16
N GLU A 756 -66.50 39.01 11.57
CA GLU A 756 -67.93 39.20 11.29
C GLU A 756 -68.45 40.52 11.86
N ILE A 757 -68.11 40.85 13.12
CA ILE A 757 -68.48 42.15 13.75
C ILE A 757 -67.87 43.33 12.98
N THR A 758 -66.60 43.26 12.56
CA THR A 758 -66.00 44.35 11.75
C THR A 758 -66.64 44.48 10.37
N THR A 759 -67.03 43.37 9.74
CA THR A 759 -67.73 43.35 8.45
C THR A 759 -69.12 43.97 8.58
N ASN A 760 -69.89 43.55 9.58
CA ASN A 760 -71.23 44.08 9.85
C ASN A 760 -71.19 45.58 10.24
N SER A 761 -70.12 46.02 10.91
CA SER A 761 -69.90 47.44 11.23
C SER A 761 -69.55 48.28 10.00
N GLN A 762 -68.73 47.76 9.09
CA GLN A 762 -68.45 48.41 7.79
C GLN A 762 -69.70 48.44 6.90
N GLU A 763 -70.50 47.37 6.89
CA GLU A 763 -71.76 47.37 6.13
C GLU A 763 -72.77 48.37 6.72
N ALA A 764 -72.95 48.42 8.04
CA ALA A 764 -73.86 49.36 8.69
C ALA A 764 -73.45 50.83 8.46
N THR A 765 -72.15 51.14 8.52
CA THR A 765 -71.65 52.49 8.24
C THR A 765 -71.79 52.87 6.77
N ALA A 766 -71.53 51.97 5.84
CA ALA A 766 -71.78 52.20 4.41
C ALA A 766 -73.27 52.41 4.09
N ARG A 767 -74.17 51.64 4.71
CA ARG A 767 -75.63 51.82 4.59
C ARG A 767 -76.06 53.20 5.11
N HIS A 768 -75.64 53.61 6.30
CA HIS A 768 -75.97 54.92 6.86
C HIS A 768 -75.38 56.10 6.06
N GLU A 769 -74.21 55.94 5.44
CA GLU A 769 -73.66 56.95 4.54
C GLU A 769 -74.48 57.08 3.24
N ALA A 770 -74.95 55.96 2.67
CA ALA A 770 -75.87 55.98 1.53
C ALA A 770 -77.22 56.62 1.88
N GLU A 771 -77.82 56.28 3.03
CA GLU A 771 -79.06 56.90 3.54
C GLU A 771 -78.90 58.42 3.74
N ARG A 772 -77.75 58.86 4.29
CA ARG A 772 -77.43 60.28 4.47
C ARG A 772 -77.35 61.02 3.14
N LEU A 773 -76.68 60.44 2.14
CA LEU A 773 -76.56 61.01 0.79
C LEU A 773 -77.90 61.06 0.06
N GLU A 774 -78.74 60.04 0.20
CA GLU A 774 -80.09 60.04 -0.38
C GLU A 774 -80.97 61.13 0.25
N GLN A 775 -80.89 61.31 1.58
CA GLN A 775 -81.63 62.34 2.29
C GLN A 775 -81.12 63.76 1.97
N GLU A 776 -79.81 63.95 1.78
CA GLU A 776 -79.25 65.22 1.30
C GLU A 776 -79.75 65.54 -0.13
N ALA A 777 -79.73 64.56 -1.03
CA ALA A 777 -80.23 64.71 -2.39
C ALA A 777 -81.73 65.07 -2.42
N LYS A 778 -82.57 64.39 -1.62
CA LYS A 778 -84.00 64.72 -1.45
C LYS A 778 -84.20 66.13 -0.91
N GLY A 779 -83.49 66.52 0.14
CA GLY A 779 -83.58 67.85 0.73
C GLY A 779 -83.12 68.96 -0.22
N ARG A 780 -82.11 68.69 -1.06
CA ARG A 780 -81.63 69.61 -2.11
C ARG A 780 -82.67 69.79 -3.22
N LEU A 781 -83.29 68.70 -3.68
CA LEU A 781 -84.31 68.72 -4.73
C LEU A 781 -85.58 69.46 -4.30
N GLU A 782 -86.09 69.22 -3.09
CA GLU A 782 -87.24 69.98 -2.56
C GLU A 782 -86.87 71.46 -2.31
N ARG A 783 -85.63 71.78 -1.91
CA ARG A 783 -85.20 73.18 -1.80
C ARG A 783 -85.14 73.88 -3.16
N GLN A 784 -84.71 73.19 -4.23
CA GLN A 784 -84.75 73.72 -5.59
C GLN A 784 -86.20 73.94 -6.06
N ARG A 785 -87.06 72.95 -5.84
CA ARG A 785 -88.51 73.04 -6.14
C ARG A 785 -89.17 74.26 -5.48
N ILE A 786 -88.81 74.56 -4.23
CA ILE A 786 -89.31 75.73 -3.49
C ILE A 786 -88.74 77.04 -4.06
N THR A 787 -87.47 77.10 -4.49
CA THR A 787 -86.93 78.30 -5.14
C THR A 787 -87.58 78.56 -6.50
N ASP A 788 -87.80 77.52 -7.29
CA ASP A 788 -88.45 77.61 -8.61
C ASP A 788 -89.90 78.12 -8.46
N GLN A 789 -90.64 77.62 -7.46
CA GLN A 789 -91.97 78.10 -7.10
C GLN A 789 -91.96 79.55 -6.60
N ALA A 790 -90.97 79.93 -5.78
CA ALA A 790 -90.85 81.30 -5.29
C ALA A 790 -90.50 82.30 -6.40
N GLU A 791 -89.75 81.89 -7.42
CA GLU A 791 -89.46 82.73 -8.60
C GLU A 791 -90.68 82.86 -9.52
N ALA A 792 -91.43 81.78 -9.72
CA ALA A 792 -92.71 81.85 -10.43
C ALA A 792 -93.71 82.80 -9.74
N GLU A 793 -93.82 82.75 -8.40
CA GLU A 793 -94.70 83.65 -7.64
C GLU A 793 -94.19 85.11 -7.58
N ARG A 794 -92.88 85.38 -7.71
CA ARG A 794 -92.37 86.75 -7.92
C ARG A 794 -92.82 87.31 -9.26
N ALA A 795 -92.61 86.58 -10.36
CA ALA A 795 -93.07 87.00 -11.68
C ALA A 795 -94.60 87.16 -11.73
N ARG A 796 -95.34 86.31 -11.01
CA ARG A 796 -96.78 86.43 -10.84
C ARG A 796 -97.19 87.70 -10.08
N LYS A 797 -96.45 88.09 -9.04
CA LYS A 797 -96.67 89.36 -8.32
C LYS A 797 -96.46 90.56 -9.24
N GLU A 798 -95.40 90.58 -10.04
CA GLU A 798 -95.12 91.67 -10.99
C GLU A 798 -96.24 91.78 -12.05
N LEU A 799 -96.74 90.65 -12.55
CA LEU A 799 -97.90 90.61 -13.43
C LEU A 799 -99.17 91.15 -12.75
N LEU A 800 -99.45 90.75 -11.51
CA LEU A 800 -100.60 91.24 -10.74
C LEU A 800 -100.49 92.75 -10.42
N GLU A 801 -99.29 93.29 -10.21
CA GLU A 801 -99.07 94.72 -10.02
C GLU A 801 -99.31 95.50 -11.33
N LEU A 802 -98.94 94.96 -12.48
CA LEU A 802 -99.24 95.54 -13.80
C LEU A 802 -100.75 95.45 -14.14
N GLU A 803 -101.42 94.35 -13.80
CA GLU A 803 -102.89 94.23 -13.92
C GLU A 803 -103.61 95.24 -13.02
N ALA A 804 -103.19 95.36 -11.75
CA ALA A 804 -103.77 96.32 -10.81
C ALA A 804 -103.54 97.78 -11.23
N LEU A 805 -102.35 98.12 -11.76
CA LEU A 805 -102.08 99.44 -12.34
C LEU A 805 -102.94 99.70 -13.58
N SER A 806 -103.14 98.71 -14.45
CA SER A 806 -103.99 98.82 -15.63
C SER A 806 -105.45 99.08 -15.25
N ALA A 807 -105.99 98.32 -14.29
CA ALA A 807 -107.34 98.50 -13.75
C ALA A 807 -107.51 99.85 -13.02
N ALA A 808 -106.46 100.34 -12.33
CA ALA A 808 -106.48 101.66 -11.70
C ALA A 808 -106.48 102.80 -12.74
N VAL A 809 -105.73 102.67 -13.84
CA VAL A 809 -105.75 103.61 -14.97
C VAL A 809 -107.11 103.60 -15.68
N GLU A 810 -107.70 102.42 -15.90
CA GLU A 810 -109.04 102.28 -16.47
C GLU A 810 -110.11 102.94 -15.58
N SER A 811 -110.12 102.60 -14.28
CA SER A 811 -111.09 103.13 -13.31
C SER A 811 -110.97 104.65 -13.14
N THR A 812 -109.75 105.18 -12.99
CA THR A 812 -109.54 106.63 -12.89
C THR A 812 -109.80 107.36 -14.22
N GLY A 813 -109.52 106.72 -15.36
CA GLY A 813 -109.89 107.22 -16.69
C GLY A 813 -111.40 107.37 -16.85
N ALA A 814 -112.16 106.33 -16.52
CA ALA A 814 -113.63 106.34 -16.56
C ALA A 814 -114.22 107.41 -15.62
N ALA A 815 -113.81 107.42 -14.34
CA ALA A 815 -114.30 108.39 -13.36
C ALA A 815 -113.95 109.84 -13.74
N LYS A 816 -112.75 110.08 -14.28
CA LYS A 816 -112.34 111.41 -14.77
C LYS A 816 -113.14 111.84 -15.99
N ALA A 817 -113.39 110.94 -16.95
CA ALA A 817 -114.21 111.24 -18.12
C ALA A 817 -115.67 111.57 -17.73
N GLU A 818 -116.27 110.81 -16.80
CA GLU A 818 -117.60 111.10 -16.26
C GLU A 818 -117.64 112.44 -15.53
N ALA A 819 -116.65 112.71 -14.67
CA ALA A 819 -116.57 113.97 -13.92
C ALA A 819 -116.37 115.19 -14.83
N GLN A 820 -115.51 115.10 -15.85
CA GLN A 820 -115.33 116.17 -16.83
C GLN A 820 -116.59 116.41 -17.66
N SER A 821 -117.27 115.34 -18.11
CA SER A 821 -118.55 115.42 -18.82
C SER A 821 -119.64 116.09 -17.96
N ARG A 822 -119.77 115.69 -16.68
CA ARG A 822 -120.73 116.28 -15.73
C ARG A 822 -120.42 117.74 -15.40
N ALA A 823 -119.13 118.09 -15.25
CA ALA A 823 -118.71 119.47 -15.00
C ALA A 823 -118.99 120.39 -16.20
N GLU A 824 -118.74 119.93 -17.43
CA GLU A 824 -119.00 120.68 -18.65
C GLU A 824 -120.52 120.84 -18.89
N ALA A 825 -121.31 119.80 -18.65
CA ALA A 825 -122.77 119.89 -18.68
C ALA A 825 -123.31 120.91 -17.66
N ALA A 826 -122.74 120.94 -16.45
CA ALA A 826 -123.09 121.92 -15.42
C ALA A 826 -122.65 123.35 -15.79
N ARG A 827 -121.50 123.53 -16.46
CA ARG A 827 -121.05 124.82 -17.00
C ARG A 827 -122.05 125.37 -18.01
N ILE A 828 -122.45 124.54 -18.98
CA ILE A 828 -123.44 124.90 -20.01
C ILE A 828 -124.81 125.23 -19.38
N GLN A 829 -125.25 124.48 -18.37
CA GLN A 829 -126.47 124.79 -17.62
C GLN A 829 -126.38 126.11 -16.84
N GLY A 830 -125.23 126.41 -16.23
CA GLY A 830 -125.01 127.68 -15.53
C GLY A 830 -125.03 128.88 -16.47
N GLU A 831 -124.35 128.79 -17.61
CA GLU A 831 -124.36 129.82 -18.65
C GLU A 831 -125.76 130.02 -19.24
N ALA A 832 -126.50 128.93 -19.50
CA ALA A 832 -127.89 129.00 -19.94
C ALA A 832 -128.83 129.64 -18.89
N ALA A 833 -128.67 129.31 -17.61
CA ALA A 833 -129.50 129.87 -16.52
C ALA A 833 -129.23 131.36 -16.29
N VAL A 834 -127.98 131.83 -16.44
CA VAL A 834 -127.66 133.27 -16.40
C VAL A 834 -128.32 133.99 -17.57
N ASN A 835 -128.25 133.43 -18.78
CA ASN A 835 -128.90 134.01 -19.97
C ASN A 835 -130.44 134.03 -19.82
N GLU A 836 -131.05 132.98 -19.27
CA GLU A 836 -132.48 132.93 -18.97
C GLU A 836 -132.87 133.97 -17.90
N ALA A 837 -132.06 134.14 -16.86
CA ALA A 837 -132.29 135.13 -15.82
C ALA A 837 -132.19 136.57 -16.34
N THR A 838 -131.23 136.87 -17.23
CA THR A 838 -131.14 138.20 -17.88
C THR A 838 -132.34 138.47 -18.78
N LEU A 839 -132.76 137.50 -19.61
CA LEU A 839 -133.94 137.65 -20.46
C LEU A 839 -135.23 137.81 -19.64
N LYS A 840 -135.36 137.10 -18.52
CA LYS A 840 -136.48 137.29 -17.56
C LYS A 840 -136.45 138.67 -16.91
N ALA A 841 -135.28 139.19 -16.53
CA ALA A 841 -135.15 140.52 -15.96
C ALA A 841 -135.52 141.62 -16.98
N GLU A 842 -135.13 141.47 -18.25
CA GLU A 842 -135.55 142.35 -19.35
C GLU A 842 -137.07 142.28 -19.59
N ALA A 843 -137.65 141.08 -19.63
CA ALA A 843 -139.09 140.89 -19.78
C ALA A 843 -139.89 141.52 -18.63
N MET A 844 -139.50 141.25 -17.38
CA MET A 844 -140.12 141.85 -16.19
C MET A 844 -139.98 143.37 -16.17
N LYS A 845 -138.86 143.93 -16.67
CA LYS A 845 -138.67 145.37 -16.80
C LYS A 845 -139.66 145.98 -17.80
N ILE A 846 -139.83 145.37 -18.97
CA ILE A 846 -140.78 145.80 -20.00
C ILE A 846 -142.23 145.72 -19.48
N GLU A 847 -142.56 144.63 -18.78
CA GLU A 847 -143.88 144.41 -18.19
C GLU A 847 -144.20 145.45 -17.09
N ALA A 848 -143.23 145.72 -16.20
CA ALA A 848 -143.36 146.76 -15.17
C ALA A 848 -143.44 148.18 -15.76
N GLU A 849 -142.64 148.51 -16.80
CA GLU A 849 -142.72 149.80 -17.50
C GLU A 849 -144.09 150.00 -18.16
N ALA A 850 -144.67 148.94 -18.74
CA ALA A 850 -146.01 148.97 -19.32
C ALA A 850 -147.12 149.10 -18.25
N GLU A 851 -146.99 148.42 -17.11
CA GLU A 851 -147.93 148.54 -15.99
C GLU A 851 -147.88 149.93 -15.34
N LEU A 852 -146.69 150.52 -15.18
CA LEU A 852 -146.53 151.88 -14.68
C LEU A 852 -147.17 152.90 -15.64
N ALA A 853 -147.04 152.72 -16.96
CA ALA A 853 -147.73 153.53 -17.95
C ALA A 853 -149.27 153.37 -17.90
N ARG A 854 -149.77 152.15 -17.63
CA ARG A 854 -151.20 151.88 -17.42
C ARG A 854 -151.73 152.57 -16.16
N LEU A 855 -150.99 152.48 -15.05
CA LEU A 855 -151.34 153.14 -13.78
C LEU A 855 -151.29 154.67 -13.89
N ALA A 856 -150.34 155.23 -14.63
CA ALA A 856 -150.30 156.66 -14.90
C ALA A 856 -151.55 157.15 -15.67
N LYS A 857 -151.99 156.42 -16.70
CA LYS A 857 -153.26 156.70 -17.39
C LYS A 857 -154.47 156.56 -16.47
N ALA A 858 -154.53 155.51 -15.64
CA ALA A 858 -155.64 155.30 -14.71
C ALA A 858 -155.74 156.43 -13.67
N ARG A 859 -154.61 156.88 -13.12
CA ARG A 859 -154.56 157.95 -12.11
C ARG A 859 -154.95 159.32 -12.67
N ALA A 860 -154.68 159.58 -13.95
CA ALA A 860 -155.15 160.78 -14.64
C ALA A 860 -156.68 160.80 -14.86
N GLY A 861 -157.31 159.62 -14.96
CA GLY A 861 -158.77 159.49 -15.13
C GLY A 861 -159.59 159.64 -13.84
N ALA A 862 -158.95 159.68 -12.66
CA ALA A 862 -159.61 159.77 -11.35
C ALA A 862 -159.64 161.22 -10.80
N LEU A 863 -159.69 162.22 -11.68
CA LEU A 863 -159.53 163.64 -11.36
C LEU A 863 -160.59 164.56 -12.02
N LEU A 864 -161.65 163.96 -12.55
CA LEU A 864 -162.89 164.57 -13.05
C LEU A 864 -164.09 163.69 -12.64
#